data_AF-A0A939DQ20-F1
#
_entry.id   AF-A0A939DQ20-F1
#
_cell.length_a   1.000
_cell.length_b   1.000
_cell.length_c   1.000
_cell.angle_alpha   90.00
_cell.angle_beta   90.00
_cell.angle_gamma   90.00
#
_symmetry.space_group_name_H-M   'P 1'
#
loop_
_entity.id
_entity.type
_entity.pdbx_description
1 polymer ?
#
loop_
_entity_poly.entity_id
_entity_poly.type
_entity_poly.pdbx_seq_one_letter_code
_entity_poly.pdbx_strand_id
1 'polypeptide(L)'
;MAPVYWKSHQSHGVKSGEKVTHKSINVMLQFTGRFTRTTKNVGDAKFIANIANPNVNESLEELYKEDSDWNNVISSISSKKIKGEKAYQEFREEFSEPSKLLDLGLTPSISTTVYRMRIAKWSPERFIRFGSKQFQIVDSVINDEKDTLVFSIKSYLPVGWTSSRELFDESWDLYIAFYDKENDLLFIHSSAKDGLVKRLVKLIAEDATQVKGEYVFRALAGLKRLKLQNVGLNKNKKGLRYSMHTGTEINEQIPDIEANRAKKSNIFGKGFENGKLVSIGCSHKGKVWAMDSDSLDQWIAWCKGVGKKILDDRIDTNEVMKTAMQTEELDEFPNIPALAIDWPIEILRKNEMKISIKSATWEETLINCELLLSDLPVTDPKEIKFILNNEYGKHNISMRIKGGEEVAISLESNLDIKIGEQTTSLAEFFEEHPPTIFLSDTSLIDGAFRYYPNEDYAYKYDVNNIEDWDWNGVDISVESQTANKLANSVQYYTIHKILNEYDLIFDDDGAGEIADVVAIKNIDNNRLVVDLFHCKYCSKKGGVATPGARVDDVYQVVGQAEKSVKWFSDKEKLILRLMERERGRLKNGRTSRIEKGTFEDLANLARISRYADFKLGVSIVQPAISKAKVSDDQLTVIGATAAYIDEISGVKLRVIINK
;
A
#
# COMPACT_ATOMS: atom_id res chain seq x y z
N MET A 1 -20.85 18.86 43.45
CA MET A 1 -21.23 18.68 44.88
C MET A 1 -20.19 17.79 45.54
N ALA A 2 -19.87 18.03 46.82
CA ALA A 2 -19.13 17.20 47.79
C ALA A 2 -17.86 16.41 47.33
N PRO A 3 -16.67 16.70 47.90
CA PRO A 3 -15.53 15.78 47.88
C PRO A 3 -15.67 14.71 48.99
N VAL A 4 -15.42 13.44 48.66
CA VAL A 4 -15.32 12.36 49.66
C VAL A 4 -13.85 12.14 50.01
N TYR A 5 -13.50 12.40 51.27
CA TYR A 5 -12.19 12.05 51.82
C TYR A 5 -12.13 10.55 52.16
N TRP A 6 -10.99 9.92 51.85
CA TRP A 6 -10.54 8.72 52.57
C TRP A 6 -9.18 8.98 53.22
N LYS A 7 -9.14 8.92 54.56
CA LYS A 7 -7.91 8.80 55.33
C LYS A 7 -7.49 7.33 55.33
N SER A 8 -6.22 7.04 55.10
CA SER A 8 -5.56 5.81 55.57
C SER A 8 -4.26 6.17 56.28
N HIS A 9 -3.91 5.37 57.30
CA HIS A 9 -2.75 5.63 58.17
C HIS A 9 -1.44 5.20 57.52
N GLN A 10 -0.34 5.85 57.90
CA GLN A 10 1.01 5.43 57.49
C GLN A 10 1.36 4.04 58.04
N SER A 11 1.81 3.13 57.17
CA SER A 11 3.09 2.41 57.34
C SER A 11 3.39 1.58 56.09
N HIS A 12 4.68 1.38 55.80
CA HIS A 12 5.25 0.71 54.62
C HIS A 12 5.16 1.52 53.31
N GLY A 13 6.32 1.73 52.69
CA GLY A 13 6.51 2.72 51.64
C GLY A 13 6.07 2.26 50.25
N VAL A 14 4.86 2.63 49.84
CA VAL A 14 4.46 2.63 48.43
C VAL A 14 4.79 4.00 47.84
N LYS A 15 5.69 4.05 46.85
CA LYS A 15 5.86 5.25 46.01
C LYS A 15 4.76 5.28 44.95
N SER A 16 3.59 5.82 45.30
CA SER A 16 2.60 6.21 44.30
C SER A 16 3.01 7.54 43.66
N GLY A 17 2.96 7.61 42.34
CA GLY A 17 3.20 8.82 41.57
C GLY A 17 2.19 8.93 40.45
N GLU A 18 1.10 9.66 40.69
CA GLU A 18 0.16 10.02 39.63
C GLU A 18 0.76 11.13 38.77
N LYS A 19 0.91 10.88 37.46
CA LYS A 19 1.21 11.92 36.49
C LYS A 19 0.60 11.59 35.12
N VAL A 20 0.36 12.66 34.37
CA VAL A 20 -0.40 12.72 33.11
C VAL A 20 0.06 11.68 32.09
N THR A 21 -0.91 11.12 31.35
CA THR A 21 -0.75 10.13 30.28
C THR A 21 0.37 10.49 29.29
N HIS A 22 1.48 9.75 29.34
CA HIS A 22 2.56 9.87 28.37
C HIS A 22 2.15 9.21 27.05
N LYS A 23 2.05 10.01 25.97
CA LYS A 23 1.63 9.56 24.63
C LYS A 23 2.70 8.77 23.85
N SER A 24 3.91 8.61 24.40
CA SER A 24 5.05 7.99 23.71
C SER A 24 5.49 6.69 24.39
N ILE A 25 5.62 5.63 23.59
CA ILE A 25 6.08 4.30 24.02
C ILE A 25 7.50 4.36 24.61
N ASN A 26 8.38 5.23 24.08
CA ASN A 26 9.77 5.36 24.52
C ASN A 26 9.87 5.93 25.94
N VAL A 27 9.01 6.90 26.28
CA VAL A 27 8.90 7.46 27.64
C VAL A 27 8.36 6.40 28.60
N MET A 28 7.40 5.57 28.17
CA MET A 28 6.87 4.48 28.98
C MET A 28 7.92 3.38 29.21
N LEU A 29 8.66 2.96 28.19
CA LEU A 29 9.76 1.99 28.33
C LEU A 29 10.89 2.49 29.24
N GLN A 30 11.30 3.76 29.10
CA GLN A 30 12.26 4.37 30.04
C GLN A 30 11.71 4.47 31.46
N PHE A 31 10.41 4.69 31.64
CA PHE A 31 9.76 4.73 32.95
C PHE A 31 9.74 3.32 33.57
N THR A 32 9.23 2.32 32.86
CA THR A 32 9.17 0.93 33.30
C THR A 32 10.56 0.39 33.63
N GLY A 33 11.58 0.67 32.81
CA GLY A 33 12.99 0.32 33.07
C GLY A 33 13.62 0.97 34.31
N ARG A 34 12.97 1.96 34.95
CA ARG A 34 13.35 2.49 36.27
C ARG A 34 12.75 1.70 37.43
N PHE A 35 11.63 0.98 37.21
CA PHE A 35 10.93 0.20 38.24
C PHE A 35 11.20 -1.31 38.15
N THR A 36 11.59 -1.84 36.98
CA THR A 36 11.94 -3.26 36.80
C THR A 36 13.39 -3.61 37.17
N ARG A 37 14.15 -2.67 37.76
CA ARG A 37 15.51 -2.94 38.23
C ARG A 37 15.49 -3.96 39.37
N THR A 38 16.12 -5.11 39.14
CA THR A 38 16.19 -6.25 40.07
C THR A 38 16.86 -5.87 41.38
N THR A 39 16.04 -5.49 42.36
CA THR A 39 16.47 -5.17 43.73
C THR A 39 16.02 -6.32 44.62
N LYS A 40 16.94 -6.97 45.35
CA LYS A 40 16.58 -8.07 46.25
C LYS A 40 15.60 -7.57 47.33
N ASN A 41 14.59 -8.38 47.65
CA ASN A 41 13.51 -8.12 48.62
C ASN A 41 12.47 -7.05 48.20
N VAL A 42 12.18 -6.90 46.91
CA VAL A 42 10.99 -6.18 46.43
C VAL A 42 10.08 -7.17 45.69
N GLY A 43 8.77 -7.12 45.96
CA GLY A 43 7.78 -7.96 45.29
C GLY A 43 7.51 -7.53 43.84
N ASP A 44 6.70 -8.30 43.12
CA ASP A 44 6.45 -8.10 41.68
C ASP A 44 5.96 -6.68 41.37
N ALA A 45 6.57 -6.07 40.35
CA ALA A 45 6.18 -4.76 39.86
C ALA A 45 4.79 -4.83 39.20
N LYS A 46 3.79 -4.19 39.79
CA LYS A 46 2.43 -4.11 39.25
C LYS A 46 2.19 -2.76 38.59
N PHE A 47 1.77 -2.78 37.33
CA PHE A 47 1.37 -1.59 36.58
C PHE A 47 -0.15 -1.47 36.53
N ILE A 48 -0.69 -0.26 36.65
CA ILE A 48 -2.14 0.01 36.58
C ILE A 48 -2.34 1.16 35.58
N ALA A 49 -3.09 0.90 34.52
CA ALA A 49 -3.42 1.87 33.48
C ALA A 49 -4.92 2.16 33.43
N ASN A 50 -5.30 3.39 33.10
CA ASN A 50 -6.70 3.74 32.85
C ASN A 50 -7.05 3.48 31.38
N ILE A 51 -7.75 2.36 31.14
CA ILE A 51 -8.19 1.90 29.81
C ILE A 51 -9.38 2.69 29.23
N ALA A 52 -10.02 3.57 29.99
CA ALA A 52 -11.23 4.29 29.55
C ALA A 52 -10.96 5.58 28.74
N ASN A 53 -9.72 5.79 28.26
CA ASN A 53 -9.33 7.03 27.57
C ASN A 53 -9.04 6.77 26.08
N PRO A 54 -9.87 7.22 25.13
CA PRO A 54 -9.74 6.92 23.70
C PRO A 54 -8.54 7.59 22.99
N ASN A 55 -7.62 8.19 23.74
CA ASN A 55 -6.36 8.77 23.25
C ASN A 55 -5.12 7.92 23.62
N VAL A 56 -5.31 6.67 24.03
CA VAL A 56 -4.21 5.71 24.21
C VAL A 56 -3.84 5.11 22.86
N ASN A 57 -2.54 5.08 22.55
CA ASN A 57 -2.00 4.56 21.30
C ASN A 57 -2.29 3.04 21.19
N GLU A 58 -2.63 2.50 20.02
CA GLU A 58 -2.91 1.06 19.84
C GLU A 58 -1.76 0.19 20.38
N SER A 59 -0.50 0.61 20.22
CA SER A 59 0.68 -0.08 20.78
C SER A 59 0.68 -0.20 22.32
N LEU A 60 -0.10 0.61 23.03
CA LEU A 60 -0.24 0.56 24.50
C LEU A 60 -1.38 -0.36 24.94
N GLU A 61 -2.49 -0.48 24.19
CA GLU A 61 -3.57 -1.42 24.52
C GLU A 61 -3.09 -2.88 24.55
N GLU A 62 -2.04 -3.20 23.79
CA GLU A 62 -1.50 -4.56 23.65
C GLU A 62 -0.64 -5.01 24.83
N LEU A 63 0.06 -4.06 25.47
CA LEU A 63 0.78 -4.30 26.74
C LEU A 63 -0.17 -4.55 27.92
N TYR A 64 -1.48 -4.34 27.73
CA TYR A 64 -2.50 -4.56 28.75
C TYR A 64 -3.46 -5.71 28.41
N LYS A 65 -3.23 -6.47 27.33
CA LYS A 65 -3.98 -7.71 27.04
C LYS A 65 -3.33 -8.90 27.77
N GLU A 66 -4.18 -9.70 28.41
CA GLU A 66 -3.80 -10.78 29.33
C GLU A 66 -2.89 -11.84 28.68
N ASP A 67 -2.02 -12.43 29.50
CA ASP A 67 -0.97 -13.41 29.16
C ASP A 67 -0.06 -13.02 27.97
N SER A 68 0.32 -11.74 27.95
CA SER A 68 1.55 -11.29 27.29
C SER A 68 2.77 -11.66 28.16
N ASP A 69 3.59 -12.60 27.70
CA ASP A 69 4.90 -12.87 28.32
C ASP A 69 5.82 -11.65 28.08
N TRP A 70 5.89 -10.78 29.08
CA TRP A 70 6.48 -9.44 28.99
C TRP A 70 7.91 -9.45 28.44
N ASN A 71 8.70 -10.48 28.75
CA ASN A 71 10.07 -10.59 28.24
C ASN A 71 10.10 -10.82 26.73
N ASN A 72 9.26 -11.73 26.24
CA ASN A 72 9.15 -12.04 24.81
C ASN A 72 8.57 -10.85 24.04
N VAL A 73 7.51 -10.22 24.55
CA VAL A 73 6.88 -9.04 23.94
C VAL A 73 7.80 -7.82 23.94
N ILE A 74 8.53 -7.54 25.02
CA ILE A 74 9.52 -6.45 25.02
C ILE A 74 10.69 -6.77 24.07
N SER A 75 11.15 -8.02 24.01
CA SER A 75 12.24 -8.41 23.10
C SER A 75 11.85 -8.29 21.62
N SER A 76 10.61 -8.64 21.24
CA SER A 76 10.14 -8.57 19.86
C SER A 76 9.72 -7.16 19.43
N ILE A 77 9.03 -6.41 20.29
CA ILE A 77 8.78 -4.96 20.12
C ILE A 77 10.12 -4.22 19.97
N SER A 78 11.17 -4.65 20.67
CA SER A 78 12.50 -4.14 20.40
C SER A 78 12.94 -4.51 18.97
N SER A 79 13.03 -5.78 18.59
CA SER A 79 13.76 -6.27 17.40
C SER A 79 13.48 -5.60 16.03
N LYS A 80 12.22 -5.27 15.65
CA LYS A 80 11.94 -4.63 14.35
C LYS A 80 11.46 -3.18 14.42
N LYS A 81 10.97 -2.71 15.57
CA LYS A 81 11.00 -1.27 15.82
C LYS A 81 12.46 -0.82 15.77
N ILE A 82 13.40 -1.64 16.26
CA ILE A 82 14.84 -1.54 15.99
C ILE A 82 15.20 -1.58 14.49
N LYS A 83 14.69 -2.42 13.57
CA LYS A 83 15.19 -2.33 12.16
C LYS A 83 14.95 -0.95 11.50
N GLY A 84 13.96 -0.17 11.93
CA GLY A 84 13.75 1.22 11.48
C GLY A 84 14.34 2.25 12.46
N GLU A 85 14.00 2.14 13.73
CA GLU A 85 14.47 3.03 14.81
C GLU A 85 15.99 2.93 15.00
N LYS A 86 16.64 1.77 14.82
CA LYS A 86 18.11 1.61 14.86
C LYS A 86 18.76 2.08 13.57
N ALA A 87 18.15 1.94 12.41
CA ALA A 87 18.65 2.62 11.21
C ALA A 87 18.61 4.15 11.42
N TYR A 88 17.52 4.66 12.00
CA TYR A 88 17.38 6.06 12.39
C TYR A 88 18.28 6.46 13.58
N GLN A 89 18.52 5.60 14.58
CA GLN A 89 19.43 5.89 15.70
C GLN A 89 20.89 5.79 15.26
N GLU A 90 21.29 4.82 14.43
CA GLU A 90 22.62 4.76 13.78
C GLU A 90 22.85 6.01 12.95
N PHE A 91 21.85 6.43 12.17
CA PHE A 91 21.89 7.70 11.44
C PHE A 91 21.93 8.92 12.39
N ARG A 92 21.24 8.91 13.53
CA ARG A 92 21.36 9.98 14.55
C ARG A 92 22.70 9.96 15.29
N GLU A 93 23.32 8.80 15.44
CA GLU A 93 24.67 8.62 15.97
C GLU A 93 25.73 9.23 15.05
N GLU A 94 25.41 9.47 13.76
CA GLU A 94 26.22 10.33 12.88
C GLU A 94 26.20 11.82 13.27
N PHE A 95 25.38 12.26 14.23
CA PHE A 95 25.32 13.66 14.65
C PHE A 95 25.79 13.81 16.10
N SER A 96 27.09 14.05 16.30
CA SER A 96 27.67 14.27 17.63
C SER A 96 27.18 15.54 18.33
N GLU A 97 26.61 16.51 17.61
CA GLU A 97 26.10 17.77 18.18
C GLU A 97 24.61 17.68 18.59
N PRO A 98 24.25 18.11 19.81
CA PRO A 98 22.87 18.03 20.30
C PRO A 98 21.95 19.04 19.61
N SER A 99 20.89 18.55 18.95
CA SER A 99 19.88 19.38 18.29
C SER A 99 18.46 18.91 18.61
N LYS A 100 17.60 19.87 18.98
CA LYS A 100 16.18 19.59 19.30
C LYS A 100 15.41 19.15 18.06
N LEU A 101 15.85 19.55 16.87
CA LEU A 101 15.27 19.08 15.61
C LEU A 101 15.35 17.55 15.52
N LEU A 102 16.52 16.96 15.78
CA LEU A 102 16.69 15.50 15.75
C LEU A 102 15.99 14.80 16.92
N ASP A 103 15.97 15.41 18.11
CA ASP A 103 15.26 14.88 19.29
C ASP A 103 13.74 14.81 19.11
N LEU A 104 13.15 15.66 18.27
CA LEU A 104 11.71 15.70 18.02
C LEU A 104 11.22 14.68 16.99
N GLY A 105 12.13 14.06 16.21
CA GLY A 105 11.78 13.15 15.13
C GLY A 105 11.27 13.89 13.89
N LEU A 106 12.18 14.22 12.97
CA LEU A 106 11.82 14.98 11.77
C LEU A 106 11.12 14.12 10.72
N THR A 107 9.96 14.56 10.25
CA THR A 107 9.21 13.96 9.12
C THR A 107 9.02 14.96 7.97
N PRO A 108 10.10 15.37 7.26
CA PRO A 108 9.98 16.27 6.11
C PRO A 108 9.05 15.70 5.02
N SER A 109 8.35 16.59 4.31
CA SER A 109 7.65 16.18 3.09
C SER A 109 8.66 15.73 2.02
N ILE A 110 8.38 14.62 1.35
CA ILE A 110 9.31 14.02 0.39
C ILE A 110 9.43 14.91 -0.84
N SER A 111 10.44 15.78 -0.84
CA SER A 111 10.78 16.64 -1.97
C SER A 111 12.20 17.16 -1.89
N THR A 112 12.79 17.42 -3.06
CA THR A 112 14.16 17.90 -3.19
C THR A 112 14.33 18.77 -4.44
N THR A 113 15.33 19.65 -4.39
CA THR A 113 15.89 20.35 -5.54
C THR A 113 17.33 19.88 -5.73
N VAL A 114 17.65 19.36 -6.91
CA VAL A 114 18.95 18.71 -7.16
C VAL A 114 19.95 19.68 -7.82
N TYR A 115 21.21 19.60 -7.41
CA TYR A 115 22.34 20.38 -7.93
C TYR A 115 23.53 19.45 -8.21
N ARG A 116 24.31 19.74 -9.26
CA ARG A 116 25.58 19.06 -9.55
C ARG A 116 26.73 19.78 -8.87
N MET A 117 27.64 19.03 -8.27
CA MET A 117 28.73 19.53 -7.42
C MET A 117 30.11 19.52 -8.09
N ARG A 118 30.21 19.09 -9.36
CA ARG A 118 31.48 18.88 -10.13
C ARG A 118 32.58 19.95 -10.00
N ILE A 119 32.24 21.21 -9.78
CA ILE A 119 33.18 22.32 -9.58
C ILE A 119 32.94 23.09 -8.27
N ALA A 120 31.94 22.68 -7.49
CA ALA A 120 31.43 23.39 -6.34
C ALA A 120 32.04 22.83 -5.05
N LYS A 121 32.49 23.72 -4.15
CA LYS A 121 33.03 23.27 -2.85
C LYS A 121 31.93 23.21 -1.80
N TRP A 122 31.59 21.99 -1.37
CA TRP A 122 30.73 21.76 -0.21
C TRP A 122 31.31 22.43 1.05
N SER A 123 30.51 23.30 1.67
CA SER A 123 30.89 24.20 2.75
C SER A 123 29.69 24.43 3.69
N PRO A 124 29.13 23.38 4.34
CA PRO A 124 27.85 23.43 5.04
C PRO A 124 27.80 24.54 6.08
N GLU A 125 28.85 24.69 6.88
CA GLU A 125 29.08 25.74 7.90
C GLU A 125 28.70 27.17 7.46
N ARG A 126 28.79 27.48 6.16
CA ARG A 126 28.42 28.81 5.63
C ARG A 126 26.92 29.09 5.73
N PHE A 127 26.07 28.10 6.09
CA PHE A 127 24.64 28.28 6.33
C PHE A 127 24.32 29.35 7.38
N ILE A 128 25.23 29.60 8.34
CA ILE A 128 25.08 30.66 9.36
C ILE A 128 24.84 32.04 8.69
N ARG A 129 25.40 32.28 7.50
CA ARG A 129 25.20 33.51 6.70
C ARG A 129 23.80 33.63 6.07
N PHE A 130 22.98 32.59 6.20
CA PHE A 130 21.55 32.64 5.88
C PHE A 130 20.77 33.45 6.93
N GLY A 131 21.28 33.49 8.17
CA GLY A 131 20.71 34.26 9.27
C GLY A 131 20.60 35.76 8.96
N SER A 132 19.48 36.38 9.33
CA SER A 132 19.25 37.82 9.27
C SER A 132 18.13 38.24 10.22
N LYS A 133 17.82 39.54 10.32
CA LYS A 133 16.64 40.00 11.09
C LYS A 133 15.31 39.40 10.59
N GLN A 134 15.22 39.09 9.29
CA GLN A 134 14.03 38.51 8.64
C GLN A 134 14.02 36.97 8.68
N PHE A 135 15.19 36.34 8.82
CA PHE A 135 15.35 34.88 8.79
C PHE A 135 16.22 34.47 9.98
N GLN A 136 15.61 34.18 11.12
CA GLN A 136 16.33 33.83 12.34
C GLN A 136 16.56 32.32 12.36
N ILE A 137 17.81 31.86 12.36
CA ILE A 137 18.12 30.44 12.56
C ILE A 137 17.83 30.09 14.02
N VAL A 138 17.02 29.06 14.26
CA VAL A 138 16.56 28.69 15.62
C VAL A 138 17.32 27.48 16.16
N ASP A 139 17.56 26.49 15.32
CA ASP A 139 18.28 25.26 15.62
C ASP A 139 18.88 24.71 14.32
N SER A 140 20.02 24.04 14.41
CA SER A 140 20.81 23.55 13.28
C SER A 140 21.78 22.47 13.70
N VAL A 141 22.04 21.51 12.82
CA VAL A 141 23.00 20.43 13.04
C VAL A 141 23.61 19.99 11.71
N ILE A 142 24.86 19.54 11.75
CA ILE A 142 25.60 18.96 10.63
C ILE A 142 26.08 17.57 11.10
N ASN A 143 26.01 16.53 10.26
CA ASN A 143 26.54 15.22 10.63
C ASN A 143 28.08 15.21 10.64
N ASP A 144 28.66 14.23 11.32
CA ASP A 144 30.09 14.09 11.58
C ASP A 144 30.88 13.84 10.27
N GLU A 145 30.26 13.12 9.32
CA GLU A 145 30.70 12.94 7.93
C GLU A 145 30.65 14.23 7.08
N LYS A 146 30.03 15.29 7.60
CA LYS A 146 29.79 16.60 6.98
C LYS A 146 29.24 16.51 5.56
N ASP A 147 28.24 15.66 5.31
CA ASP A 147 27.45 15.69 4.07
C ASP A 147 26.01 16.14 4.27
N THR A 148 25.49 16.05 5.49
CA THR A 148 24.10 16.36 5.81
C THR A 148 24.04 17.55 6.76
N LEU A 149 23.37 18.61 6.31
CA LEU A 149 23.04 19.81 7.08
C LEU A 149 21.52 19.88 7.24
N VAL A 150 21.07 20.06 8.48
CA VAL A 150 19.65 20.32 8.80
C VAL A 150 19.58 21.60 9.62
N PHE A 151 18.67 22.52 9.27
CA PHE A 151 18.42 23.69 10.10
C PHE A 151 16.98 24.18 9.97
N SER A 152 16.51 24.83 11.03
CA SER A 152 15.21 25.49 11.09
C SER A 152 15.38 27.00 11.15
N ILE A 153 14.50 27.71 10.46
CA ILE A 153 14.42 29.16 10.53
C ILE A 153 13.03 29.62 10.97
N LYS A 154 13.01 30.79 11.58
CA LYS A 154 11.84 31.60 11.82
C LYS A 154 11.87 32.80 10.87
N SER A 155 10.91 32.82 9.95
CA SER A 155 10.81 33.78 8.85
C SER A 155 9.78 34.88 9.19
N TYR A 156 10.16 36.13 8.97
CA TYR A 156 9.34 37.33 9.18
C TYR A 156 9.20 38.10 7.86
N LEU A 157 8.14 37.82 7.10
CA LEU A 157 7.93 38.35 5.75
C LEU A 157 6.77 39.37 5.74
N PRO A 158 6.88 40.52 5.05
CA PRO A 158 5.77 41.46 4.93
C PRO A 158 4.55 40.80 4.27
N VAL A 159 3.35 41.05 4.81
CA VAL A 159 2.11 40.47 4.27
C VAL A 159 1.80 40.99 2.86
N GLY A 160 1.34 40.13 1.96
CA GLY A 160 1.19 40.46 0.53
C GLY A 160 0.07 41.42 0.15
N TRP A 161 -0.79 41.82 1.10
CA TRP A 161 -2.02 42.59 0.86
C TRP A 161 -2.01 44.01 1.46
N THR A 162 -0.92 44.45 2.09
CA THR A 162 -0.74 45.85 2.52
C THR A 162 0.71 46.30 2.39
N SER A 163 0.92 47.60 2.23
CA SER A 163 2.24 48.24 2.25
C SER A 163 2.75 48.57 3.66
N SER A 164 1.99 48.22 4.71
CA SER A 164 2.40 48.44 6.11
C SER A 164 3.70 47.68 6.44
N ARG A 165 4.56 48.31 7.24
CA ARG A 165 5.78 47.70 7.80
C ARG A 165 5.60 47.20 9.23
N GLU A 166 4.36 47.11 9.70
CA GLU A 166 4.01 46.64 11.04
C GLU A 166 3.41 45.22 11.02
N LEU A 167 2.92 44.77 9.85
CA LEU A 167 2.29 43.46 9.68
C LEU A 167 3.21 42.52 8.88
N PHE A 168 3.52 41.37 9.48
CA PHE A 168 4.36 40.34 8.90
C PHE A 168 3.70 38.97 9.08
N ASP A 169 3.80 38.12 8.06
CA ASP A 169 3.60 36.69 8.19
C ASP A 169 4.79 36.10 8.96
N GLU A 170 4.50 35.39 10.06
CA GLU A 170 5.46 34.58 10.80
C GLU A 170 5.36 33.13 10.32
N SER A 171 6.46 32.56 9.82
CA SER A 171 6.53 31.15 9.40
C SER A 171 7.74 30.43 9.99
N TRP A 172 7.60 29.12 10.13
CA TRP A 172 8.64 28.21 10.60
C TRP A 172 9.00 27.27 9.46
N ASP A 173 10.25 27.34 9.01
CA ASP A 173 10.69 26.62 7.81
C ASP A 173 11.87 25.70 8.10
N LEU A 174 11.78 24.45 7.63
CA LEU A 174 12.82 23.44 7.70
C LEU A 174 13.60 23.41 6.39
N TYR A 175 14.93 23.42 6.49
CA TYR A 175 15.86 23.21 5.39
C TYR A 175 16.72 21.98 5.68
N ILE A 176 16.86 21.11 4.68
CA ILE A 176 17.76 19.95 4.71
C ILE A 176 18.62 20.03 3.45
N ALA A 177 19.92 19.82 3.59
CA ALA A 177 20.86 19.73 2.50
C ALA A 177 21.70 18.45 2.66
N PHE A 178 21.63 17.54 1.70
CA PHE A 178 22.38 16.28 1.68
C PHE A 178 23.29 16.24 0.45
N TYR A 179 24.59 16.05 0.67
CA TYR A 179 25.60 15.93 -0.37
C TYR A 179 25.97 14.46 -0.63
N ASP A 180 25.43 13.90 -1.70
CA ASP A 180 25.83 12.60 -2.22
C ASP A 180 27.21 12.69 -2.88
N LYS A 181 28.24 12.42 -2.06
CA LYS A 181 29.66 12.37 -2.44
C LYS A 181 29.96 11.32 -3.51
N GLU A 182 29.19 10.24 -3.62
CA GLU A 182 29.43 9.18 -4.62
C GLU A 182 29.04 9.62 -6.02
N ASN A 183 27.99 10.46 -6.12
CA ASN A 183 27.35 10.84 -7.37
C ASN A 183 27.56 12.32 -7.76
N ASP A 184 28.34 13.09 -6.99
CA ASP A 184 28.51 14.55 -7.11
C ASP A 184 27.18 15.32 -7.14
N LEU A 185 26.19 14.92 -6.31
CA LEU A 185 24.86 15.53 -6.26
C LEU A 185 24.55 16.14 -4.89
N LEU A 186 24.06 17.38 -4.90
CA LEU A 186 23.54 18.06 -3.71
C LEU A 186 22.01 18.16 -3.79
N PHE A 187 21.35 17.61 -2.79
CA PHE A 187 19.89 17.55 -2.64
C PHE A 187 19.45 18.56 -1.58
N ILE A 188 18.55 19.49 -1.94
CA ILE A 188 18.02 20.51 -1.00
C ILE A 188 16.51 20.37 -0.82
N HIS A 189 16.08 20.09 0.41
CA HIS A 189 14.70 20.26 0.87
C HIS A 189 14.47 21.68 1.43
N SER A 190 13.23 22.15 1.33
CA SER A 190 12.75 23.39 1.95
C SER A 190 11.23 23.30 2.12
N SER A 191 10.73 23.47 3.34
CA SER A 191 9.28 23.60 3.59
C SER A 191 8.73 24.99 3.23
N ALA A 192 9.60 26.00 3.08
CA ALA A 192 9.21 27.37 2.76
C ALA A 192 8.49 27.51 1.41
N LYS A 193 7.45 28.36 1.37
CA LYS A 193 6.61 28.60 0.17
C LYS A 193 7.33 29.36 -0.95
N ASP A 194 8.22 30.28 -0.61
CA ASP A 194 9.01 31.09 -1.55
C ASP A 194 10.37 30.44 -1.88
N GLY A 195 10.86 29.56 -1.00
CA GLY A 195 11.94 28.62 -1.26
C GLY A 195 13.27 29.30 -1.58
N LEU A 196 13.89 29.94 -0.58
CA LEU A 196 15.23 30.54 -0.65
C LEU A 196 16.38 29.52 -0.85
N VAL A 197 16.09 28.32 -1.33
CA VAL A 197 17.02 27.27 -1.76
C VAL A 197 18.19 27.81 -2.57
N LYS A 198 17.96 28.70 -3.55
CA LYS A 198 19.04 29.30 -4.35
C LYS A 198 19.97 30.20 -3.54
N ARG A 199 19.45 30.87 -2.50
CA ARG A 199 20.26 31.68 -1.57
C ARG A 199 21.10 30.77 -0.70
N LEU A 200 20.51 29.68 -0.18
CA LEU A 200 21.22 28.67 0.61
C LEU A 200 22.36 28.04 -0.19
N VAL A 201 22.09 27.53 -1.40
CA VAL A 201 23.11 26.89 -2.26
C VAL A 201 24.28 27.84 -2.55
N LYS A 202 24.03 29.11 -2.87
CA LYS A 202 25.10 30.11 -3.04
C LYS A 202 26.02 30.28 -1.82
N LEU A 203 25.53 29.97 -0.61
CA LEU A 203 26.33 30.05 0.61
C LEU A 203 27.13 28.75 0.83
N ILE A 204 26.47 27.59 0.74
CA ILE A 204 27.04 26.29 1.14
C ILE A 204 27.71 25.50 0.01
N ALA A 205 27.45 25.85 -1.24
CA ALA A 205 27.94 25.19 -2.45
C ALA A 205 28.04 26.21 -3.59
N GLU A 206 28.93 27.18 -3.41
CA GLU A 206 29.31 28.15 -4.43
C GLU A 206 29.69 27.42 -5.74
N ASP A 207 29.22 27.93 -6.89
CA ASP A 207 29.31 27.31 -8.22
C ASP A 207 28.49 26.02 -8.48
N ALA A 208 27.66 25.55 -7.55
CA ALA A 208 26.80 24.38 -7.79
C ALA A 208 25.70 24.66 -8.83
N THR A 209 25.61 23.82 -9.86
CA THR A 209 24.68 24.01 -10.99
C THR A 209 23.40 23.21 -10.80
N GLN A 210 22.25 23.88 -10.76
CA GLN A 210 20.95 23.23 -10.56
C GLN A 210 20.58 22.32 -11.75
N VAL A 211 20.21 21.08 -11.44
CA VAL A 211 19.68 20.06 -12.35
C VAL A 211 18.33 20.55 -12.89
N LYS A 212 18.20 20.77 -14.21
CA LYS A 212 17.01 21.39 -14.84
C LYS A 212 16.76 20.90 -16.27
N GLY A 213 15.49 20.79 -16.63
CA GLY A 213 15.07 20.40 -17.97
C GLY A 213 14.78 18.92 -18.08
N GLU A 214 15.00 18.38 -19.27
CA GLU A 214 14.42 17.09 -19.66
C GLU A 214 14.86 15.92 -18.75
N TYR A 215 16.14 15.87 -18.38
CA TYR A 215 16.69 14.83 -17.50
C TYR A 215 16.09 14.79 -16.07
N VAL A 216 15.34 15.80 -15.64
CA VAL A 216 14.59 15.75 -14.37
C VAL A 216 13.41 14.77 -14.47
N PHE A 217 12.82 14.60 -15.65
CA PHE A 217 11.70 13.68 -15.88
C PHE A 217 12.11 12.20 -15.84
N ARG A 218 13.43 11.89 -15.88
CA ARG A 218 13.95 10.53 -15.64
C ARG A 218 13.57 9.98 -14.27
N ALA A 219 13.28 10.84 -13.29
CA ALA A 219 12.80 10.41 -11.97
C ALA A 219 11.53 9.54 -12.03
N LEU A 220 10.71 9.70 -13.08
CA LEU A 220 9.49 8.91 -13.35
C LEU A 220 9.78 7.52 -13.94
N ALA A 221 11.01 7.23 -14.37
CA ALA A 221 11.32 5.97 -15.05
C ALA A 221 11.25 4.77 -14.11
N GLY A 222 10.94 3.60 -14.69
CA GLY A 222 10.76 2.34 -13.95
C GLY A 222 9.42 2.21 -13.23
N LEU A 223 8.57 3.26 -13.24
CA LEU A 223 7.22 3.17 -12.69
C LEU A 223 6.32 2.30 -13.56
N LYS A 224 5.64 1.37 -12.90
CA LYS A 224 4.64 0.51 -13.52
C LYS A 224 3.24 1.09 -13.33
N ARG A 225 2.38 0.89 -14.34
CA ARG A 225 0.98 1.34 -14.34
C ARG A 225 0.83 2.82 -13.94
N LEU A 226 1.66 3.69 -14.52
CA LEU A 226 1.75 5.11 -14.17
C LEU A 226 0.48 5.86 -14.62
N LYS A 227 -0.46 6.09 -13.68
CA LYS A 227 -1.60 6.99 -13.87
C LYS A 227 -1.14 8.43 -13.69
N LEU A 228 -1.05 9.16 -14.79
CA LEU A 228 -0.75 10.59 -14.80
C LEU A 228 -1.97 11.36 -14.25
N GLN A 229 -1.72 12.32 -13.35
CA GLN A 229 -2.77 13.14 -12.77
C GLN A 229 -2.71 14.59 -13.26
N ASN A 230 -1.50 15.15 -13.44
CA ASN A 230 -1.31 16.49 -13.97
C ASN A 230 -0.12 16.49 -14.95
N VAL A 231 -0.33 17.00 -16.17
CA VAL A 231 0.73 17.20 -17.17
C VAL A 231 0.73 18.66 -17.61
N GLY A 232 1.71 19.43 -17.13
CA GLY A 232 1.98 20.80 -17.54
C GLY A 232 2.96 20.84 -18.72
N LEU A 233 2.60 21.55 -19.78
CA LEU A 233 3.35 21.66 -21.03
C LEU A 233 3.55 23.12 -21.43
N ASN A 234 4.69 23.40 -22.09
CA ASN A 234 4.92 24.67 -22.79
C ASN A 234 4.90 24.42 -24.30
N LYS A 235 4.00 25.10 -25.03
CA LYS A 235 3.88 24.99 -26.50
C LYS A 235 4.36 26.27 -27.18
N ASN A 236 5.03 26.14 -28.32
CA ASN A 236 5.52 27.28 -29.10
C ASN A 236 4.43 27.87 -30.03
N LYS A 237 3.25 28.22 -29.47
CA LYS A 237 2.18 28.94 -30.19
C LYS A 237 2.13 30.42 -29.75
N LYS A 238 1.71 31.32 -30.65
CA LYS A 238 1.40 32.71 -30.28
C LYS A 238 0.18 32.70 -29.33
N GLY A 239 0.26 33.37 -28.18
CA GLY A 239 -0.82 33.45 -27.19
C GLY A 239 -0.62 32.53 -25.99
N LEU A 240 -0.76 31.21 -26.17
CA LEU A 240 -0.57 30.23 -25.10
C LEU A 240 0.89 29.75 -25.00
N ARG A 241 1.59 30.13 -23.92
CA ARG A 241 2.94 29.64 -23.60
C ARG A 241 2.94 28.41 -22.68
N TYR A 242 1.92 28.24 -21.85
CA TYR A 242 1.77 27.15 -20.89
C TYR A 242 0.33 26.62 -20.94
N SER A 243 0.17 25.30 -20.79
CA SER A 243 -1.10 24.60 -20.62
C SER A 243 -0.94 23.51 -19.56
N MET A 244 -1.96 23.27 -18.74
CA MET A 244 -2.02 22.16 -17.80
C MET A 244 -3.17 21.26 -18.22
N HIS A 245 -2.93 19.95 -18.24
CA HIS A 245 -3.88 18.92 -18.67
C HIS A 245 -4.08 17.91 -17.54
N THR A 246 -5.32 17.46 -17.36
CA THR A 246 -5.75 16.59 -16.25
C THR A 246 -6.80 15.61 -16.74
N GLY A 247 -6.87 14.41 -16.15
CA GLY A 247 -7.84 13.39 -16.57
C GLY A 247 -7.59 12.89 -17.99
N THR A 248 -8.67 12.65 -18.74
CA THR A 248 -8.66 12.11 -20.11
C THR A 248 -7.91 12.99 -21.12
N GLU A 249 -7.91 14.32 -20.94
CA GLU A 249 -7.18 15.28 -21.79
C GLU A 249 -5.68 14.95 -21.94
N ILE A 250 -5.09 14.26 -20.95
CA ILE A 250 -3.68 13.91 -20.94
C ILE A 250 -3.31 13.04 -22.15
N ASN A 251 -4.19 12.10 -22.55
CA ASN A 251 -3.94 11.19 -23.68
C ASN A 251 -3.68 11.97 -24.98
N GLU A 252 -4.50 12.99 -25.27
CA GLU A 252 -4.38 13.83 -26.47
C GLU A 252 -3.04 14.56 -26.58
N GLN A 253 -2.38 14.77 -25.44
CA GLN A 253 -1.10 15.49 -25.39
C GLN A 253 0.11 14.56 -25.56
N ILE A 254 -0.04 13.24 -25.35
CA ILE A 254 1.07 12.27 -25.48
C ILE A 254 1.74 12.37 -26.86
N PRO A 255 1.02 12.36 -28.00
CA PRO A 255 1.64 12.49 -29.33
C PRO A 255 2.36 13.83 -29.55
N ASP A 256 1.91 14.91 -28.89
CA ASP A 256 2.55 16.24 -28.96
C ASP A 256 3.86 16.29 -28.15
N ILE A 257 3.95 15.49 -27.09
CA ILE A 257 5.16 15.31 -26.28
C ILE A 257 6.17 14.43 -27.03
N GLU A 258 5.74 13.28 -27.54
CA GLU A 258 6.58 12.34 -28.30
C GLU A 258 7.16 12.97 -29.58
N ALA A 259 6.34 13.70 -30.33
CA ALA A 259 6.79 14.44 -31.51
C ALA A 259 7.62 15.70 -31.18
N ASN A 260 7.99 15.91 -29.91
CA ASN A 260 8.75 17.08 -29.41
C ASN A 260 8.12 18.44 -29.78
N ARG A 261 6.80 18.49 -29.99
CA ARG A 261 6.04 19.72 -30.32
C ARG A 261 5.69 20.55 -29.07
N ALA A 262 5.72 19.91 -27.90
CA ALA A 262 5.56 20.53 -26.59
C ALA A 262 6.76 20.22 -25.67
N LYS A 263 7.15 21.16 -24.80
CA LYS A 263 8.16 20.94 -23.76
C LYS A 263 7.51 20.65 -22.42
N LYS A 264 7.90 19.55 -21.77
CA LYS A 264 7.44 19.17 -20.43
C LYS A 264 7.80 20.28 -19.42
N SER A 265 6.82 20.74 -18.65
CA SER A 265 6.99 21.78 -17.61
C SER A 265 7.01 21.16 -16.22
N ASN A 266 6.00 20.34 -15.93
CA ASN A 266 5.81 19.62 -14.69
C ASN A 266 4.90 18.43 -14.95
N ILE A 267 5.24 17.28 -14.40
CA ILE A 267 4.45 16.06 -14.49
C ILE A 267 4.24 15.55 -13.06
N PHE A 268 3.03 15.07 -12.76
CA PHE A 268 2.69 14.42 -11.51
C PHE A 268 1.81 13.20 -11.79
N GLY A 269 2.11 12.08 -11.15
CA GLY A 269 1.36 10.83 -11.29
C GLY A 269 1.56 9.87 -10.11
N LYS A 270 0.84 8.76 -10.17
CA LYS A 270 0.92 7.63 -9.24
C LYS A 270 1.13 6.35 -10.02
N GLY A 271 1.91 5.43 -9.48
CA GLY A 271 2.19 4.13 -10.09
C GLY A 271 2.86 3.22 -9.08
N PHE A 272 3.45 2.14 -9.55
CA PHE A 272 4.10 1.16 -8.68
C PHE A 272 5.61 1.10 -8.94
N GLU A 273 6.38 1.02 -7.86
CA GLU A 273 7.82 0.79 -7.90
C GLU A 273 8.17 -0.30 -6.89
N ASN A 274 8.82 -1.38 -7.34
CA ASN A 274 9.19 -2.54 -6.51
C ASN A 274 8.01 -3.09 -5.67
N GLY A 275 6.81 -3.18 -6.26
CA GLY A 275 5.62 -3.70 -5.58
C GLY A 275 5.01 -2.77 -4.53
N LYS A 276 5.36 -1.47 -4.54
CA LYS A 276 4.77 -0.45 -3.67
C LYS A 276 4.10 0.64 -4.49
N LEU A 277 2.90 1.04 -4.08
CA LEU A 277 2.25 2.23 -4.62
C LEU A 277 3.08 3.47 -4.23
N VAL A 278 3.52 4.23 -5.22
CA VAL A 278 4.28 5.46 -5.05
C VAL A 278 3.61 6.61 -5.79
N SER A 279 3.80 7.83 -5.30
CA SER A 279 3.45 9.05 -6.01
C SER A 279 4.72 9.83 -6.31
N ILE A 280 4.78 10.46 -7.48
CA ILE A 280 5.93 11.29 -7.83
C ILE A 280 5.53 12.44 -8.75
N GLY A 281 6.17 13.57 -8.52
CA GLY A 281 6.12 14.73 -9.37
C GLY A 281 7.52 15.26 -9.64
N CYS A 282 7.69 15.83 -10.82
CA CYS A 282 8.94 16.42 -11.25
C CYS A 282 8.67 17.65 -12.11
N SER A 283 9.63 18.56 -12.16
CA SER A 283 9.51 19.83 -12.87
C SER A 283 10.78 20.17 -13.63
N HIS A 284 10.61 20.75 -14.82
CA HIS A 284 11.70 21.31 -15.63
C HIS A 284 12.53 22.36 -14.86
N LYS A 285 11.95 22.98 -13.81
CA LYS A 285 12.66 23.92 -12.91
C LYS A 285 13.61 23.24 -11.92
N GLY A 286 13.62 21.90 -11.82
CA GLY A 286 14.59 21.14 -11.02
C GLY A 286 14.10 20.64 -9.65
N LYS A 287 12.80 20.75 -9.35
CA LYS A 287 12.18 20.16 -8.15
C LYS A 287 11.58 18.79 -8.49
N VAL A 288 11.85 17.80 -7.64
CA VAL A 288 11.20 16.48 -7.60
C VAL A 288 10.51 16.32 -6.23
N TRP A 289 9.36 15.66 -6.18
CA TRP A 289 8.57 15.47 -4.96
C TRP A 289 7.69 14.22 -5.01
N ALA A 290 7.15 13.79 -3.88
CA ALA A 290 6.06 12.84 -3.72
C ALA A 290 4.96 13.48 -2.85
N MET A 291 3.74 12.93 -2.87
CA MET A 291 2.71 13.24 -1.86
C MET A 291 2.90 12.32 -0.65
N ASP A 292 4.01 12.52 0.06
CA ASP A 292 4.42 11.69 1.17
C ASP A 292 5.27 12.49 2.17
N SER A 293 5.46 11.96 3.38
CA SER A 293 6.34 12.51 4.42
C SER A 293 6.91 11.38 5.27
N ASP A 294 8.22 11.31 5.38
CA ASP A 294 8.93 10.24 6.08
C ASP A 294 10.13 10.81 6.85
N SER A 295 10.75 9.98 7.67
CA SER A 295 11.97 10.24 8.43
C SER A 295 13.15 10.69 7.56
N LEU A 296 14.12 11.37 8.19
CA LEU A 296 15.24 12.01 7.49
C LEU A 296 16.14 11.00 6.73
N ASP A 297 16.37 9.81 7.29
CA ASP A 297 17.10 8.72 6.63
C ASP A 297 16.34 8.19 5.40
N GLN A 298 15.02 8.05 5.47
CA GLN A 298 14.20 7.66 4.32
C GLN A 298 14.16 8.75 3.24
N TRP A 299 14.15 10.03 3.61
CA TRP A 299 14.32 11.14 2.66
C TRP A 299 15.69 11.11 1.95
N ILE A 300 16.79 10.77 2.66
CA ILE A 300 18.11 10.57 2.06
C ILE A 300 18.11 9.36 1.11
N ALA A 301 17.54 8.23 1.53
CA ALA A 301 17.43 7.03 0.70
C ALA A 301 16.63 7.28 -0.59
N TRP A 302 15.51 8.02 -0.48
CA TRP A 302 14.72 8.46 -1.63
C TRP A 302 15.50 9.42 -2.54
N CYS A 303 16.26 10.36 -1.99
CA CYS A 303 17.15 11.24 -2.76
C CYS A 303 18.20 10.45 -3.55
N LYS A 304 18.85 9.44 -2.95
CA LYS A 304 19.79 8.53 -3.65
C LYS A 304 19.09 7.78 -4.78
N GLY A 305 17.85 7.32 -4.59
CA GLY A 305 17.03 6.70 -5.64
C GLY A 305 16.74 7.63 -6.82
N VAL A 306 16.31 8.85 -6.53
CA VAL A 306 16.08 9.91 -7.54
C VAL A 306 17.39 10.28 -8.26
N GLY A 307 18.51 10.37 -7.54
CA GLY A 307 19.83 10.65 -8.10
C GLY A 307 20.26 9.64 -9.15
N LYS A 308 20.14 8.33 -8.84
CA LYS A 308 20.44 7.24 -9.78
C LYS A 308 19.65 7.38 -11.09
N LYS A 309 18.34 7.64 -11.01
CA LYS A 309 17.50 7.84 -12.21
C LYS A 309 17.88 9.09 -13.00
N ILE A 310 18.16 10.22 -12.33
CA ILE A 310 18.54 11.47 -13.00
C ILE A 310 19.88 11.33 -13.76
N LEU A 311 20.82 10.57 -13.21
CA LEU A 311 22.15 10.36 -13.80
C LEU A 311 22.21 9.30 -14.90
N ASP A 312 21.23 8.40 -14.99
CA ASP A 312 21.23 7.36 -16.01
C ASP A 312 20.89 7.92 -17.39
N ASP A 313 21.92 8.10 -18.22
CA ASP A 313 21.79 8.62 -19.58
C ASP A 313 21.14 7.63 -20.57
N ARG A 314 20.87 6.39 -20.16
CA ARG A 314 20.12 5.40 -20.96
C ARG A 314 18.61 5.59 -20.89
N ILE A 315 18.12 6.38 -19.92
CA ILE A 315 16.69 6.64 -19.73
C ILE A 315 16.23 7.72 -20.71
N ASP A 316 15.47 7.30 -21.71
CA ASP A 316 14.62 8.18 -22.51
C ASP A 316 13.39 8.59 -21.69
N THR A 317 13.15 9.89 -21.61
CA THR A 317 12.05 10.50 -20.85
C THR A 317 10.74 10.52 -21.63
N ASN A 318 10.73 10.16 -22.90
CA ASN A 318 9.52 9.95 -23.70
C ASN A 318 8.93 8.54 -23.50
N GLU A 319 9.76 7.53 -23.28
CA GLU A 319 9.30 6.16 -22.94
C GLU A 319 8.43 6.14 -21.68
N VAL A 320 8.75 6.99 -20.69
CA VAL A 320 7.90 7.23 -19.50
C VAL A 320 6.45 7.55 -19.88
N MET A 321 6.24 8.37 -20.93
CA MET A 321 4.90 8.78 -21.37
C MET A 321 4.19 7.65 -22.13
N LYS A 322 4.93 6.81 -22.88
CA LYS A 322 4.38 5.62 -23.53
C LYS A 322 3.91 4.58 -22.51
N THR A 323 4.69 4.38 -21.44
CA THR A 323 4.35 3.42 -20.37
C THR A 323 3.28 3.91 -19.40
N ALA A 324 2.77 5.13 -19.58
CA ALA A 324 1.68 5.66 -18.77
C ALA A 324 0.34 4.98 -19.10
N MET A 325 -0.51 4.82 -18.08
CA MET A 325 -1.88 4.36 -18.26
C MET A 325 -2.68 5.46 -18.95
N GLN A 326 -3.31 5.13 -20.08
CA GLN A 326 -4.32 5.96 -20.73
C GLN A 326 -5.65 5.84 -19.99
N THR A 327 -6.48 6.86 -20.13
CA THR A 327 -7.84 6.90 -19.56
C THR A 327 -8.84 7.28 -20.66
N GLU A 328 -9.91 6.50 -20.82
CA GLU A 328 -11.04 6.86 -21.71
C GLU A 328 -12.35 6.86 -20.93
N GLU A 329 -13.24 7.80 -21.27
CA GLU A 329 -14.64 7.73 -20.84
C GLU A 329 -15.37 6.71 -21.71
N LEU A 330 -16.20 5.89 -21.08
CA LEU A 330 -16.95 4.81 -21.73
C LEU A 330 -18.37 5.30 -22.03
N ASP A 331 -18.78 5.17 -23.29
CA ASP A 331 -20.19 5.17 -23.67
C ASP A 331 -20.84 3.80 -23.44
N GLU A 332 -20.07 2.73 -23.62
CA GLU A 332 -20.45 1.31 -23.55
C GLU A 332 -19.31 0.51 -22.91
N PHE A 333 -19.61 -0.61 -22.26
CA PHE A 333 -18.57 -1.52 -21.77
C PHE A 333 -17.85 -2.17 -22.96
N PRO A 334 -16.51 -2.26 -22.95
CA PRO A 334 -15.76 -2.86 -24.03
C PRO A 334 -16.04 -4.37 -24.12
N ASN A 335 -15.99 -4.93 -25.33
CA ASN A 335 -16.10 -6.36 -25.56
C ASN A 335 -14.79 -7.10 -25.20
N ILE A 336 -14.37 -6.96 -23.94
CA ILE A 336 -13.18 -7.58 -23.34
C ILE A 336 -13.66 -8.37 -22.12
N PRO A 337 -13.33 -9.67 -21.99
CA PRO A 337 -13.73 -10.48 -20.85
C PRO A 337 -13.30 -9.85 -19.52
N ALA A 338 -14.26 -9.65 -18.61
CA ALA A 338 -13.99 -9.31 -17.23
C ALA A 338 -13.50 -10.55 -16.48
N LEU A 339 -12.40 -10.39 -15.74
CA LEU A 339 -11.81 -11.42 -14.88
C LEU A 339 -12.43 -11.38 -13.47
N ALA A 340 -12.65 -10.17 -12.96
CA ALA A 340 -13.00 -9.93 -11.58
C ALA A 340 -13.73 -8.60 -11.39
N ILE A 341 -14.46 -8.51 -10.30
CA ILE A 341 -15.04 -7.28 -9.75
C ILE A 341 -14.70 -7.20 -8.26
N ASP A 342 -14.41 -6.00 -7.77
CA ASP A 342 -14.01 -5.79 -6.38
C ASP A 342 -14.55 -4.48 -5.79
N TRP A 343 -14.54 -4.39 -4.46
CA TRP A 343 -15.04 -3.25 -3.71
C TRP A 343 -14.25 -1.95 -4.02
N PRO A 344 -14.92 -0.77 -3.99
CA PRO A 344 -14.26 0.52 -4.18
C PRO A 344 -13.11 0.76 -3.19
N ILE A 345 -12.10 1.52 -3.62
CA ILE A 345 -10.88 1.77 -2.84
C ILE A 345 -11.16 2.51 -1.52
N GLU A 346 -12.27 3.25 -1.45
CA GLU A 346 -12.82 3.93 -0.28
C GLU A 346 -13.20 2.95 0.84
N ILE A 347 -13.67 1.76 0.46
CA ILE A 347 -13.98 0.66 1.38
C ILE A 347 -12.71 -0.09 1.76
N LEU A 348 -11.88 -0.46 0.77
CA LEU A 348 -10.67 -1.27 1.00
C LEU A 348 -9.64 -0.62 1.94
N ARG A 349 -9.70 0.71 2.14
CA ARG A 349 -8.86 1.44 3.11
C ARG A 349 -9.42 1.51 4.53
N LYS A 350 -10.68 1.13 4.74
CA LYS A 350 -11.36 1.17 6.04
C LYS A 350 -11.19 -0.17 6.76
N ASN A 351 -11.57 -0.21 8.05
CA ASN A 351 -11.70 -1.47 8.77
C ASN A 351 -13.04 -2.11 8.39
N GLU A 352 -12.99 -3.23 7.65
CA GLU A 352 -14.18 -3.96 7.18
C GLU A 352 -15.11 -4.42 8.31
N MET A 353 -14.59 -4.63 9.54
CA MET A 353 -15.41 -4.96 10.72
C MET A 353 -16.31 -3.82 11.18
N LYS A 354 -16.10 -2.60 10.67
CA LYS A 354 -16.96 -1.42 10.89
C LYS A 354 -17.85 -1.13 9.68
N ILE A 355 -17.94 -2.08 8.74
CA ILE A 355 -18.79 -2.00 7.56
C ILE A 355 -19.72 -3.21 7.54
N SER A 356 -21.02 -2.97 7.46
CA SER A 356 -22.02 -4.01 7.24
C SER A 356 -22.88 -3.69 6.01
N ILE A 357 -23.29 -4.73 5.31
CA ILE A 357 -24.40 -4.67 4.35
C ILE A 357 -25.65 -5.16 5.08
N LYS A 358 -26.78 -4.49 4.83
CA LYS A 358 -28.04 -4.76 5.52
C LYS A 358 -29.19 -4.87 4.53
N SER A 359 -30.10 -5.79 4.82
CA SER A 359 -31.40 -5.90 4.16
C SER A 359 -32.53 -5.67 5.18
N ALA A 360 -33.79 -5.87 4.74
CA ALA A 360 -34.93 -5.90 5.65
C ALA A 360 -34.92 -7.09 6.64
N THR A 361 -34.15 -8.15 6.40
CA THR A 361 -34.20 -9.41 7.17
C THR A 361 -32.86 -9.88 7.73
N TRP A 362 -31.74 -9.35 7.26
CA TRP A 362 -30.39 -9.72 7.71
C TRP A 362 -29.44 -8.51 7.71
N GLU A 363 -28.36 -8.61 8.49
CA GLU A 363 -27.21 -7.69 8.46
C GLU A 363 -25.95 -8.54 8.53
N GLU A 364 -25.00 -8.30 7.62
CA GLU A 364 -23.76 -9.06 7.50
C GLU A 364 -22.55 -8.11 7.42
N THR A 365 -21.46 -8.48 8.08
CA THR A 365 -20.21 -7.73 8.08
C THR A 365 -19.49 -7.93 6.75
N LEU A 366 -18.87 -6.88 6.20
CA LEU A 366 -18.25 -6.90 4.88
C LEU A 366 -17.18 -8.00 4.71
N ILE A 367 -16.53 -8.43 5.81
CA ILE A 367 -15.58 -9.56 5.85
C ILE A 367 -16.14 -10.89 5.30
N ASN A 368 -17.47 -11.05 5.29
CA ASN A 368 -18.20 -12.22 4.82
C ASN A 368 -18.97 -11.96 3.50
N CYS A 369 -18.73 -10.80 2.87
CA CYS A 369 -19.40 -10.36 1.64
C CYS A 369 -18.41 -10.29 0.48
N GLU A 370 -18.83 -10.73 -0.70
CA GLU A 370 -18.03 -10.66 -1.91
C GLU A 370 -18.82 -10.14 -3.12
N LEU A 371 -18.13 -9.38 -3.98
CA LEU A 371 -18.60 -9.09 -5.34
C LEU A 371 -18.04 -10.13 -6.32
N LEU A 372 -18.95 -10.75 -7.08
CA LEU A 372 -18.67 -11.73 -8.13
C LEU A 372 -19.29 -11.27 -9.46
N LEU A 373 -18.69 -11.62 -10.59
CA LEU A 373 -19.31 -11.41 -11.90
C LEU A 373 -20.57 -12.30 -12.04
N SER A 374 -21.56 -11.84 -12.79
CA SER A 374 -22.81 -12.59 -13.02
C SER A 374 -22.76 -13.35 -14.34
N ASP A 375 -23.18 -14.62 -14.32
CA ASP A 375 -23.42 -15.43 -15.52
C ASP A 375 -24.71 -15.04 -16.27
N LEU A 376 -25.48 -14.07 -15.75
CA LEU A 376 -26.71 -13.62 -16.37
C LEU A 376 -26.43 -12.90 -17.71
N PRO A 377 -27.21 -13.17 -18.77
CA PRO A 377 -26.99 -12.54 -20.06
C PRO A 377 -27.13 -11.02 -19.99
N VAL A 378 -26.13 -10.35 -20.55
CA VAL A 378 -26.12 -8.91 -20.82
C VAL A 378 -26.56 -8.73 -22.27
N THR A 379 -27.63 -7.95 -22.47
CA THR A 379 -28.20 -7.64 -23.80
C THR A 379 -28.00 -6.20 -24.23
N ASP A 380 -27.58 -5.34 -23.30
CA ASP A 380 -27.32 -3.92 -23.48
C ASP A 380 -25.83 -3.69 -23.24
N PRO A 381 -25.05 -3.22 -24.24
CA PRO A 381 -23.60 -3.00 -24.07
C PRO A 381 -23.29 -1.88 -23.07
N LYS A 382 -24.27 -1.06 -22.67
CA LYS A 382 -24.13 -0.09 -21.59
C LYS A 382 -24.29 -0.70 -20.20
N GLU A 383 -24.60 -1.99 -20.06
CA GLU A 383 -24.89 -2.66 -18.80
C GLU A 383 -23.85 -3.74 -18.46
N ILE A 384 -23.44 -3.83 -17.19
CA ILE A 384 -22.74 -4.99 -16.64
C ILE A 384 -23.47 -5.51 -15.40
N LYS A 385 -23.51 -6.84 -15.24
CA LYS A 385 -24.19 -7.51 -14.14
C LYS A 385 -23.19 -8.21 -13.23
N PHE A 386 -23.38 -8.04 -11.92
CA PHE A 386 -22.58 -8.66 -10.88
C PHE A 386 -23.47 -9.08 -9.71
N ILE A 387 -22.88 -9.77 -8.75
CA ILE A 387 -23.57 -10.40 -7.64
C ILE A 387 -22.87 -10.02 -6.34
N LEU A 388 -23.64 -9.51 -5.37
CA LEU A 388 -23.22 -9.55 -3.98
C LEU A 388 -23.55 -10.93 -3.39
N ASN A 389 -22.53 -11.63 -2.92
CA ASN A 389 -22.61 -12.98 -2.36
C ASN A 389 -22.25 -12.96 -0.87
N ASN A 390 -23.08 -13.60 -0.03
CA ASN A 390 -22.86 -13.76 1.42
C ASN A 390 -23.54 -15.06 1.92
N GLU A 391 -23.62 -15.31 3.24
CA GLU A 391 -24.26 -16.53 3.76
C GLU A 391 -25.81 -16.56 3.62
N TYR A 392 -26.44 -15.42 3.33
CA TYR A 392 -27.88 -15.28 3.12
C TYR A 392 -28.30 -15.48 1.66
N GLY A 393 -27.37 -15.34 0.70
CA GLY A 393 -27.58 -15.70 -0.69
C GLY A 393 -26.78 -14.87 -1.69
N LYS A 394 -27.27 -14.89 -2.93
CA LYS A 394 -26.78 -14.11 -4.07
C LYS A 394 -27.78 -13.02 -4.41
N HIS A 395 -27.32 -11.77 -4.46
CA HIS A 395 -28.12 -10.59 -4.77
C HIS A 395 -27.61 -9.99 -6.09
N ASN A 396 -28.41 -10.03 -7.16
CA ASN A 396 -27.97 -9.47 -8.43
C ASN A 396 -28.00 -7.93 -8.40
N ILE A 397 -26.96 -7.35 -9.00
CA ILE A 397 -26.74 -5.92 -9.16
C ILE A 397 -26.42 -5.65 -10.63
N SER A 398 -27.02 -4.62 -11.18
CA SER A 398 -26.78 -4.11 -12.52
C SER A 398 -26.18 -2.71 -12.43
N MET A 399 -25.08 -2.48 -13.15
CA MET A 399 -24.48 -1.16 -13.34
C MET A 399 -24.61 -0.77 -14.81
N ARG A 400 -25.27 0.37 -15.08
CA ARG A 400 -25.44 0.91 -16.43
C ARG A 400 -24.71 2.25 -16.58
N ILE A 401 -23.98 2.43 -17.67
CA ILE A 401 -23.40 3.72 -18.06
C ILE A 401 -24.52 4.69 -18.48
N LYS A 402 -24.60 5.87 -17.85
CA LYS A 402 -25.49 6.97 -18.25
C LYS A 402 -24.83 7.91 -19.28
N GLY A 403 -23.49 8.01 -19.23
CA GLY A 403 -22.68 8.97 -19.99
C GLY A 403 -22.51 10.29 -19.23
N GLY A 404 -21.41 11.02 -19.47
CA GLY A 404 -21.07 12.21 -18.69
C GLY A 404 -20.50 11.85 -17.32
N GLU A 405 -19.54 10.92 -17.30
CA GLU A 405 -18.89 10.34 -16.12
C GLU A 405 -19.81 9.50 -15.18
N GLU A 406 -21.13 9.52 -15.37
CA GLU A 406 -22.12 8.88 -14.48
C GLU A 406 -22.44 7.40 -14.79
N VAL A 407 -22.66 6.63 -13.72
CA VAL A 407 -23.27 5.29 -13.76
C VAL A 407 -24.64 5.26 -13.05
N ALA A 408 -25.41 4.21 -13.30
CA ALA A 408 -26.68 3.90 -12.65
C ALA A 408 -26.59 2.54 -11.97
N ILE A 409 -27.02 2.43 -10.72
CA ILE A 409 -27.01 1.14 -10.00
C ILE A 409 -28.45 0.67 -9.75
N SER A 410 -28.72 -0.59 -10.07
CA SER A 410 -30.01 -1.25 -9.84
C SER A 410 -29.80 -2.58 -9.13
N LEU A 411 -30.50 -2.81 -8.02
CA LEU A 411 -30.45 -4.06 -7.26
C LEU A 411 -31.83 -4.74 -7.30
N GLU A 412 -31.85 -6.07 -7.31
CA GLU A 412 -33.10 -6.84 -7.17
C GLU A 412 -33.70 -6.74 -5.76
N SER A 413 -32.87 -6.46 -4.76
CA SER A 413 -33.28 -6.28 -3.37
C SER A 413 -32.73 -4.96 -2.83
N ASN A 414 -33.56 -4.18 -2.14
CA ASN A 414 -33.09 -3.01 -1.41
C ASN A 414 -32.09 -3.44 -0.33
N LEU A 415 -30.86 -2.96 -0.46
CA LEU A 415 -29.77 -3.17 0.49
C LEU A 415 -29.21 -1.81 0.88
N ASP A 416 -28.85 -1.68 2.15
CA ASP A 416 -28.14 -0.54 2.70
C ASP A 416 -26.68 -0.93 2.98
N ILE A 417 -25.76 0.02 2.88
CA ILE A 417 -24.42 -0.08 3.45
C ILE A 417 -24.32 0.81 4.68
N LYS A 418 -23.77 0.26 5.76
CA LYS A 418 -23.48 0.95 7.01
C LYS A 418 -21.98 1.06 7.19
N ILE A 419 -21.47 2.28 7.39
CA ILE A 419 -20.05 2.57 7.63
C ILE A 419 -19.94 3.33 8.97
N GLY A 420 -19.58 2.61 10.02
CA GLY A 420 -19.66 3.14 11.39
C GLY A 420 -21.12 3.43 11.78
N GLU A 421 -21.43 4.70 12.04
CA GLU A 421 -22.79 5.16 12.40
C GLU A 421 -23.60 5.66 11.19
N GLN A 422 -22.99 5.81 10.02
CA GLN A 422 -23.67 6.28 8.80
C GLN A 422 -24.27 5.08 8.05
N THR A 423 -25.51 5.20 7.58
CA THR A 423 -26.20 4.20 6.73
C THR A 423 -26.74 4.90 5.49
N THR A 424 -26.54 4.31 4.32
CA THR A 424 -26.97 4.83 3.01
C THR A 424 -27.36 3.67 2.11
N SER A 425 -28.16 3.89 1.06
CA SER A 425 -28.48 2.85 0.08
C SER A 425 -27.21 2.30 -0.58
N LEU A 426 -27.11 0.98 -0.74
CA LEU A 426 -26.01 0.36 -1.48
C LEU A 426 -26.02 0.76 -2.97
N ALA A 427 -27.18 1.13 -3.52
CA ALA A 427 -27.26 1.71 -4.86
C ALA A 427 -26.56 3.06 -4.92
N GLU A 428 -26.99 4.01 -4.07
CA GLU A 428 -26.44 5.37 -3.99
C GLU A 428 -24.94 5.32 -3.72
N PHE A 429 -24.49 4.45 -2.80
CA PHE A 429 -23.08 4.25 -2.51
C PHE A 429 -22.28 3.78 -3.75
N PHE A 430 -22.81 2.84 -4.53
CA PHE A 430 -22.13 2.39 -5.76
C PHE A 430 -22.30 3.35 -6.94
N GLU A 431 -23.23 4.31 -6.91
CA GLU A 431 -23.29 5.42 -7.87
C GLU A 431 -22.21 6.47 -7.57
N GLU A 432 -21.94 6.79 -6.29
CA GLU A 432 -20.85 7.69 -5.88
C GLU A 432 -19.47 7.01 -5.89
N HIS A 433 -19.42 5.72 -5.59
CA HIS A 433 -18.20 4.91 -5.49
C HIS A 433 -18.38 3.57 -6.23
N PRO A 434 -18.23 3.57 -7.57
CA PRO A 434 -18.45 2.36 -8.37
C PRO A 434 -17.45 1.24 -8.06
N PRO A 435 -17.87 -0.04 -8.09
CA PRO A 435 -16.95 -1.17 -8.00
C PRO A 435 -15.91 -1.17 -9.12
N THR A 436 -14.69 -1.61 -8.83
CA THR A 436 -13.63 -1.75 -9.83
C THR A 436 -13.76 -3.09 -10.55
N ILE A 437 -13.73 -3.07 -11.89
CA ILE A 437 -13.76 -4.26 -12.75
C ILE A 437 -12.38 -4.46 -13.37
N PHE A 438 -11.87 -5.67 -13.33
CA PHE A 438 -10.59 -6.07 -13.91
C PHE A 438 -10.83 -6.82 -15.22
N LEU A 439 -10.15 -6.42 -16.29
CA LEU A 439 -10.31 -6.98 -17.63
C LEU A 439 -9.11 -7.83 -18.05
N SER A 440 -9.36 -8.81 -18.92
CA SER A 440 -8.37 -9.82 -19.36
C SER A 440 -7.15 -9.30 -20.13
N ASP A 441 -7.18 -8.04 -20.56
CA ASP A 441 -6.07 -7.29 -21.17
C ASP A 441 -5.23 -6.48 -20.15
N THR A 442 -5.44 -6.73 -18.84
CA THR A 442 -4.96 -5.93 -17.71
C THR A 442 -5.56 -4.53 -17.59
N SER A 443 -6.55 -4.14 -18.39
CA SER A 443 -7.23 -2.86 -18.19
C SER A 443 -8.22 -2.91 -17.02
N LEU A 444 -8.55 -1.74 -16.48
CA LEU A 444 -9.40 -1.55 -15.31
C LEU A 444 -10.59 -0.69 -15.69
N ILE A 445 -11.78 -0.98 -15.19
CA ILE A 445 -12.91 -0.03 -15.24
C ILE A 445 -13.23 0.42 -13.81
N ASP A 446 -13.38 1.72 -13.64
CA ASP A 446 -13.69 2.42 -12.40
C ASP A 446 -14.70 3.53 -12.74
N GLY A 447 -15.96 3.29 -12.40
CA GLY A 447 -17.12 4.08 -12.86
C GLY A 447 -17.31 4.00 -14.38
N ALA A 448 -17.51 5.15 -15.01
CA ALA A 448 -17.60 5.28 -16.46
C ALA A 448 -16.23 5.44 -17.16
N PHE A 449 -15.11 5.12 -16.49
CA PHE A 449 -13.76 5.24 -17.07
C PHE A 449 -13.04 3.92 -17.19
N ARG A 450 -12.40 3.67 -18.35
CA ARG A 450 -11.43 2.59 -18.53
C ARG A 450 -10.00 3.11 -18.48
N TYR A 451 -9.16 2.40 -17.74
CA TYR A 451 -7.73 2.65 -17.58
C TYR A 451 -6.92 1.51 -18.18
N TYR A 452 -6.14 1.77 -19.21
CA TYR A 452 -5.43 0.76 -19.98
C TYR A 452 -3.98 1.16 -20.28
N PRO A 453 -3.06 0.20 -20.45
CA PRO A 453 -1.73 0.50 -20.99
C PRO A 453 -1.82 0.90 -22.47
N ASN A 454 -0.98 1.85 -22.90
CA ASN A 454 -0.91 2.31 -24.30
C ASN A 454 -0.26 1.31 -25.27
N GLU A 455 0.61 0.41 -24.78
CA GLU A 455 1.23 -0.63 -25.60
C GLU A 455 0.53 -1.97 -25.40
N ASP A 456 0.43 -2.75 -26.49
CA ASP A 456 0.04 -4.16 -26.47
C ASP A 456 1.08 -4.97 -25.69
N TYR A 457 0.97 -4.97 -24.36
CA TYR A 457 1.74 -5.86 -23.51
C TYR A 457 1.28 -7.31 -23.71
N ALA A 458 1.83 -7.95 -24.74
CA ALA A 458 1.69 -9.38 -25.01
C ALA A 458 2.45 -10.19 -23.95
N TYR A 459 1.95 -10.16 -22.71
CA TYR A 459 2.45 -10.91 -21.59
C TYR A 459 2.10 -12.39 -21.76
N LYS A 460 2.88 -13.12 -22.58
CA LYS A 460 2.76 -14.58 -22.68
C LYS A 460 3.50 -15.23 -21.52
N TYR A 461 2.80 -15.99 -20.68
CA TYR A 461 3.42 -16.76 -19.60
C TYR A 461 4.36 -17.83 -20.19
N ASP A 462 5.56 -17.95 -19.65
CA ASP A 462 6.52 -18.97 -20.09
C ASP A 462 6.09 -20.36 -19.58
N VAL A 463 5.89 -21.30 -20.51
CA VAL A 463 5.51 -22.70 -20.22
C VAL A 463 6.54 -23.38 -19.31
N ASN A 464 7.81 -22.95 -19.34
CA ASN A 464 8.86 -23.48 -18.47
C ASN A 464 8.67 -23.09 -16.99
N ASN A 465 7.92 -22.03 -16.70
CA ASN A 465 7.57 -21.61 -15.33
C ASN A 465 6.31 -22.31 -14.79
N ILE A 466 5.64 -23.14 -15.61
CA ILE A 466 4.42 -23.85 -15.21
C ILE A 466 4.79 -25.17 -14.51
N GLU A 467 4.20 -25.41 -13.34
CA GLU A 467 4.27 -26.67 -12.62
C GLU A 467 3.13 -27.61 -13.03
N ASP A 468 3.45 -28.88 -13.23
CA ASP A 468 2.48 -29.94 -13.48
C ASP A 468 2.37 -30.89 -12.28
N TRP A 469 1.13 -31.12 -11.85
CA TRP A 469 0.82 -32.05 -10.77
C TRP A 469 0.15 -33.31 -11.33
N ASP A 470 0.43 -34.45 -10.70
CA ASP A 470 -0.30 -35.68 -10.97
C ASP A 470 -1.61 -35.70 -10.18
N TRP A 471 -2.73 -35.61 -10.88
CA TRP A 471 -4.09 -35.57 -10.31
C TRP A 471 -4.76 -36.96 -10.25
N ASN A 472 -4.02 -38.04 -10.45
CA ASN A 472 -4.52 -39.41 -10.29
C ASN A 472 -5.17 -39.61 -8.91
N GLY A 473 -6.42 -40.11 -8.89
CA GLY A 473 -7.21 -40.31 -7.67
C GLY A 473 -7.99 -39.09 -7.18
N VAL A 474 -7.82 -37.93 -7.81
CA VAL A 474 -8.60 -36.71 -7.53
C VAL A 474 -9.77 -36.62 -8.52
N ASP A 475 -10.99 -36.36 -8.03
CA ASP A 475 -12.08 -35.92 -8.90
C ASP A 475 -11.88 -34.43 -9.17
N ILE A 476 -11.16 -34.12 -10.25
CA ILE A 476 -10.86 -32.75 -10.68
C ILE A 476 -12.10 -31.90 -10.98
N SER A 477 -13.32 -32.46 -10.92
CA SER A 477 -14.57 -31.71 -11.01
C SER A 477 -15.12 -31.21 -9.67
N VAL A 478 -14.49 -31.57 -8.55
CA VAL A 478 -14.86 -31.16 -7.19
C VAL A 478 -13.79 -30.21 -6.67
N GLU A 479 -14.12 -28.93 -6.58
CA GLU A 479 -13.23 -27.86 -6.13
C GLU A 479 -12.91 -27.94 -4.64
N SER A 480 -13.87 -27.54 -3.82
CA SER A 480 -13.76 -27.43 -2.36
C SER A 480 -13.82 -28.79 -1.69
N GLN A 481 -13.07 -28.94 -0.60
CA GLN A 481 -13.18 -30.08 0.30
C GLN A 481 -14.46 -30.03 1.15
N THR A 482 -15.07 -28.84 1.30
CA THR A 482 -16.20 -28.53 2.20
C THR A 482 -15.94 -28.84 3.68
N ALA A 483 -16.89 -28.54 4.55
CA ALA A 483 -16.84 -28.95 5.96
C ALA A 483 -16.70 -30.48 6.17
N ASN A 484 -17.02 -31.30 5.15
CA ASN A 484 -16.93 -32.77 5.18
C ASN A 484 -15.55 -33.33 4.81
N LYS A 485 -14.56 -32.50 4.45
CA LYS A 485 -13.19 -32.91 4.07
C LYS A 485 -13.18 -33.97 2.94
N LEU A 486 -13.82 -33.65 1.82
CA LEU A 486 -13.89 -34.51 0.63
C LEU A 486 -12.48 -34.81 0.09
N ALA A 487 -11.97 -35.99 0.43
CA ALA A 487 -10.58 -36.37 0.22
C ALA A 487 -10.14 -36.46 -1.26
N ASN A 488 -11.10 -36.48 -2.18
CA ASN A 488 -10.91 -36.52 -3.62
C ASN A 488 -11.10 -35.14 -4.30
N SER A 489 -11.25 -34.05 -3.55
CA SER A 489 -11.35 -32.68 -4.10
C SER A 489 -10.00 -32.08 -4.45
N VAL A 490 -10.01 -31.08 -5.33
CA VAL A 490 -8.82 -30.32 -5.76
C VAL A 490 -8.18 -29.59 -4.57
N GLN A 491 -8.99 -28.93 -3.73
CA GLN A 491 -8.53 -28.19 -2.56
C GLN A 491 -7.91 -29.13 -1.50
N TYR A 492 -8.56 -30.26 -1.18
CA TYR A 492 -8.02 -31.23 -0.22
C TYR A 492 -6.67 -31.79 -0.67
N TYR A 493 -6.54 -32.17 -1.94
CA TYR A 493 -5.29 -32.65 -2.51
C TYR A 493 -4.19 -31.58 -2.43
N THR A 494 -4.54 -30.32 -2.71
CA THR A 494 -3.61 -29.18 -2.63
C THR A 494 -3.09 -28.99 -1.21
N ILE A 495 -3.98 -28.96 -0.21
CA ILE A 495 -3.64 -28.86 1.22
C ILE A 495 -2.68 -30.00 1.62
N HIS A 496 -2.99 -31.24 1.26
CA HIS A 496 -2.18 -32.41 1.63
C HIS A 496 -0.81 -32.42 0.96
N LYS A 497 -0.71 -31.88 -0.26
CA LYS A 497 0.54 -31.80 -1.00
C LYS A 497 1.52 -30.80 -0.40
N ILE A 498 1.02 -29.66 0.10
CA ILE A 498 1.82 -28.62 0.74
C ILE A 498 1.95 -28.78 2.26
N LEU A 499 1.26 -29.76 2.88
CA LEU A 499 1.11 -29.93 4.33
C LEU A 499 2.43 -29.91 5.12
N ASN A 500 3.50 -30.46 4.54
CA ASN A 500 4.81 -30.55 5.20
C ASN A 500 5.70 -29.31 4.97
N GLU A 501 5.30 -28.40 4.08
CA GLU A 501 6.10 -27.23 3.70
C GLU A 501 5.86 -26.02 4.60
N TYR A 502 4.67 -25.87 5.18
CA TYR A 502 4.23 -24.72 5.97
C TYR A 502 3.98 -25.08 7.43
N ASP A 503 3.97 -24.10 8.32
CA ASP A 503 3.73 -24.32 9.76
C ASP A 503 2.24 -24.22 10.09
N LEU A 504 1.53 -23.30 9.43
CA LEU A 504 0.08 -23.13 9.51
C LEU A 504 -0.54 -23.23 8.10
N ILE A 505 -1.68 -23.92 7.98
CA ILE A 505 -2.51 -23.93 6.77
C ILE A 505 -3.96 -23.67 7.16
N PHE A 506 -4.60 -22.79 6.40
CA PHE A 506 -5.94 -22.28 6.67
C PHE A 506 -6.83 -22.40 5.42
N ASP A 507 -7.92 -23.13 5.53
CA ASP A 507 -9.00 -23.24 4.55
C ASP A 507 -9.90 -22.00 4.66
N ASP A 508 -9.63 -20.97 3.85
CA ASP A 508 -10.38 -19.70 3.91
C ASP A 508 -11.61 -19.67 3.00
N ASP A 509 -11.87 -20.76 2.25
CA ASP A 509 -12.97 -20.94 1.27
C ASP A 509 -14.30 -20.31 1.71
N GLY A 510 -14.85 -19.50 0.81
CA GLY A 510 -16.18 -18.90 0.88
C GLY A 510 -16.16 -17.38 0.95
N ALA A 511 -17.32 -16.77 0.66
CA ALA A 511 -17.51 -15.33 0.47
C ALA A 511 -16.61 -14.44 1.36
N GLY A 512 -15.83 -13.56 0.73
CA GLY A 512 -14.92 -12.64 1.40
C GLY A 512 -13.57 -13.26 1.80
N GLU A 513 -13.19 -14.39 1.21
CA GLU A 513 -11.88 -15.04 1.38
C GLU A 513 -10.68 -14.17 0.96
N ILE A 514 -9.51 -14.54 1.47
CA ILE A 514 -8.21 -14.09 0.96
C ILE A 514 -7.82 -14.90 -0.29
N ALA A 515 -8.03 -16.22 -0.23
CA ALA A 515 -7.83 -17.24 -1.27
C ALA A 515 -8.44 -18.56 -0.76
N ASP A 516 -8.71 -19.55 -1.61
CA ASP A 516 -9.27 -20.84 -1.17
C ASP A 516 -8.42 -21.52 -0.06
N VAL A 517 -7.09 -21.36 -0.12
CA VAL A 517 -6.16 -21.81 0.94
C VAL A 517 -5.08 -20.76 1.19
N VAL A 518 -4.83 -20.45 2.46
CA VAL A 518 -3.73 -19.58 2.91
C VAL A 518 -2.73 -20.40 3.72
N ALA A 519 -1.48 -20.43 3.28
CA ALA A 519 -0.41 -21.19 3.93
C ALA A 519 0.67 -20.24 4.48
N ILE A 520 1.08 -20.43 5.73
CA ILE A 520 2.03 -19.56 6.42
C ILE A 520 3.20 -20.37 6.99
N LYS A 521 4.43 -19.91 6.73
CA LYS A 521 5.66 -20.47 7.28
C LYS A 521 6.44 -19.42 8.05
N ASN A 522 6.92 -19.79 9.23
CA ASN A 522 7.79 -18.97 10.07
C ASN A 522 9.24 -19.46 9.93
N ILE A 523 10.11 -18.63 9.35
CA ILE A 523 11.50 -19.03 9.08
C ILE A 523 12.39 -18.85 10.33
N ASP A 524 12.24 -17.72 11.04
CA ASP A 524 13.15 -17.32 12.13
C ASP A 524 12.57 -16.23 13.06
N ASN A 525 11.25 -16.11 13.16
CA ASN A 525 10.50 -15.04 13.84
C ASN A 525 10.76 -13.61 13.32
N ASN A 526 11.68 -13.40 12.37
CA ASN A 526 11.91 -12.14 11.68
C ASN A 526 11.50 -12.20 10.20
N ARG A 527 11.23 -13.40 9.67
CA ARG A 527 10.79 -13.64 8.29
C ARG A 527 9.62 -14.63 8.25
N LEU A 528 8.52 -14.18 7.66
CA LEU A 528 7.35 -15.01 7.34
C LEU A 528 7.29 -15.26 5.83
N VAL A 529 6.83 -16.45 5.45
CA VAL A 529 6.34 -16.75 4.10
C VAL A 529 4.82 -16.84 4.18
N VAL A 530 4.10 -16.18 3.28
CA VAL A 530 2.65 -16.31 3.13
C VAL A 530 2.36 -16.59 1.66
N ASP A 531 1.83 -17.78 1.39
CA ASP A 531 1.48 -18.23 0.04
C ASP A 531 -0.04 -18.41 -0.05
N LEU A 532 -0.64 -17.76 -1.05
CA LEU A 532 -2.07 -17.81 -1.36
C LEU A 532 -2.29 -18.82 -2.49
N PHE A 533 -3.25 -19.74 -2.33
CA PHE A 533 -3.59 -20.74 -3.35
C PHE A 533 -5.05 -20.59 -3.76
N HIS A 534 -5.27 -20.30 -5.05
CA HIS A 534 -6.59 -20.24 -5.67
C HIS A 534 -6.84 -21.53 -6.44
N CYS A 535 -7.82 -22.32 -6.00
CA CYS A 535 -8.14 -23.65 -6.53
C CYS A 535 -9.40 -23.60 -7.37
N LYS A 536 -9.42 -24.19 -8.57
CA LYS A 536 -10.64 -24.29 -9.39
C LYS A 536 -10.85 -25.70 -9.96
N TYR A 537 -12.11 -26.06 -10.23
CA TYR A 537 -12.45 -27.36 -10.84
C TYR A 537 -12.41 -27.34 -12.38
N CYS A 538 -12.39 -28.55 -12.96
CA CYS A 538 -12.65 -28.81 -14.37
C CYS A 538 -14.14 -29.11 -14.62
N SER A 539 -14.82 -28.19 -15.30
CA SER A 539 -16.19 -28.36 -15.75
C SER A 539 -16.41 -29.61 -16.61
N LYS A 540 -17.38 -30.45 -16.19
CA LYS A 540 -17.77 -31.68 -16.92
C LYS A 540 -18.45 -31.33 -18.25
N LYS A 541 -17.99 -31.91 -19.36
CA LYS A 541 -18.73 -31.94 -20.63
C LYS A 541 -19.14 -33.37 -20.94
N GLY A 542 -20.42 -33.61 -21.22
CA GLY A 542 -20.96 -34.97 -21.39
C GLY A 542 -20.82 -35.87 -20.15
N GLY A 543 -20.77 -35.30 -18.95
CA GLY A 543 -20.56 -36.02 -17.69
C GLY A 543 -19.10 -36.33 -17.34
N VAL A 544 -18.13 -35.99 -18.20
CA VAL A 544 -16.70 -36.25 -17.97
C VAL A 544 -15.95 -34.92 -17.80
N ALA A 545 -15.11 -34.82 -16.77
CA ALA A 545 -14.13 -33.75 -16.64
C ALA A 545 -12.88 -34.16 -17.42
N THR A 546 -12.43 -33.33 -18.36
CA THR A 546 -11.30 -33.64 -19.25
C THR A 546 -10.38 -32.43 -19.35
N PRO A 547 -9.12 -32.53 -18.88
CA PRO A 547 -8.13 -31.47 -19.01
C PRO A 547 -7.84 -31.11 -20.48
N GLY A 548 -7.73 -29.83 -20.75
CA GLY A 548 -7.66 -29.27 -22.10
C GLY A 548 -7.05 -27.87 -22.15
N ALA A 549 -7.53 -27.10 -23.12
CA ALA A 549 -6.96 -25.81 -23.51
C ALA A 549 -8.04 -24.71 -23.65
N ARG A 550 -9.13 -24.79 -22.86
CA ARG A 550 -10.22 -23.81 -22.90
C ARG A 550 -9.78 -22.55 -22.15
N VAL A 551 -9.94 -21.37 -22.76
CA VAL A 551 -9.61 -20.09 -22.09
C VAL A 551 -10.56 -19.82 -20.91
N ASP A 552 -11.80 -20.29 -20.98
CA ASP A 552 -12.79 -20.18 -19.89
C ASP A 552 -12.32 -20.84 -18.58
N ASP A 553 -11.46 -21.86 -18.65
CA ASP A 553 -10.89 -22.51 -17.46
C ASP A 553 -9.85 -21.61 -16.74
N VAL A 554 -9.41 -20.51 -17.37
CA VAL A 554 -8.43 -19.56 -16.84
C VAL A 554 -9.10 -18.39 -16.12
N TYR A 555 -10.12 -17.76 -16.72
CA TYR A 555 -10.58 -16.42 -16.33
C TYR A 555 -10.91 -16.28 -14.84
N GLN A 556 -11.64 -17.23 -14.26
CA GLN A 556 -12.04 -17.16 -12.85
C GLN A 556 -10.85 -17.30 -11.89
N VAL A 557 -9.91 -18.23 -12.16
CA VAL A 557 -8.78 -18.49 -11.24
C VAL A 557 -7.77 -17.34 -11.27
N VAL A 558 -7.56 -16.72 -12.44
CA VAL A 558 -6.70 -15.53 -12.54
C VAL A 558 -7.37 -14.29 -11.94
N GLY A 559 -8.68 -14.12 -12.08
CA GLY A 559 -9.42 -13.02 -11.45
C GLY A 559 -9.37 -13.04 -9.92
N GLN A 560 -9.47 -14.23 -9.30
CA GLN A 560 -9.25 -14.39 -7.86
C GLN A 560 -7.79 -14.09 -7.46
N ALA A 561 -6.81 -14.59 -8.23
CA ALA A 561 -5.40 -14.28 -8.00
C ALA A 561 -5.13 -12.77 -8.05
N GLU A 562 -5.70 -12.08 -9.03
CA GLU A 562 -5.60 -10.63 -9.24
C GLU A 562 -6.21 -9.82 -8.07
N LYS A 563 -7.44 -10.16 -7.66
CA LYS A 563 -8.10 -9.57 -6.47
C LYS A 563 -7.28 -9.77 -5.20
N SER A 564 -6.69 -10.95 -5.01
CA SER A 564 -6.04 -11.32 -3.74
C SER A 564 -4.80 -10.48 -3.40
N VAL A 565 -4.18 -9.85 -4.39
CA VAL A 565 -2.96 -9.05 -4.19
C VAL A 565 -3.17 -7.87 -3.25
N LYS A 566 -4.38 -7.32 -3.16
CA LYS A 566 -4.69 -6.20 -2.25
C LYS A 566 -4.38 -6.51 -0.79
N TRP A 567 -4.52 -7.78 -0.38
CA TRP A 567 -4.24 -8.24 0.99
C TRP A 567 -2.75 -8.13 1.35
N PHE A 568 -1.86 -8.02 0.37
CA PHE A 568 -0.43 -7.80 0.60
C PHE A 568 -0.08 -6.36 0.98
N SER A 569 -0.97 -5.38 0.82
CA SER A 569 -0.73 -4.00 1.25
C SER A 569 -0.63 -3.89 2.79
N ASP A 570 -1.39 -4.70 3.52
CA ASP A 570 -1.40 -4.77 4.98
C ASP A 570 -1.37 -6.23 5.46
N LYS A 571 -0.15 -6.72 5.66
CA LYS A 571 0.15 -8.12 5.93
C LYS A 571 -0.19 -8.53 7.37
N GLU A 572 -0.33 -7.56 8.28
CA GLU A 572 -0.88 -7.81 9.62
C GLU A 572 -2.40 -8.01 9.52
N LYS A 573 -3.11 -7.09 8.84
CA LYS A 573 -4.57 -7.23 8.64
C LYS A 573 -4.95 -8.52 7.94
N LEU A 574 -4.12 -9.03 7.02
CA LEU A 574 -4.30 -10.36 6.41
C LEU A 574 -4.43 -11.44 7.49
N ILE A 575 -3.49 -11.53 8.44
CA ILE A 575 -3.53 -12.55 9.50
C ILE A 575 -4.66 -12.28 10.50
N LEU A 576 -4.91 -11.01 10.85
CA LEU A 576 -6.03 -10.64 11.72
C LEU A 576 -7.40 -11.01 11.10
N ARG A 577 -7.54 -10.95 9.77
CA ARG A 577 -8.75 -11.42 9.05
C ARG A 577 -8.97 -12.92 9.23
N LEU A 578 -7.92 -13.73 9.09
CA LEU A 578 -7.98 -15.18 9.31
C LEU A 578 -8.41 -15.49 10.76
N MET A 579 -7.86 -14.77 11.75
CA MET A 579 -8.25 -14.94 13.16
C MET A 579 -9.74 -14.65 13.38
N GLU A 580 -10.28 -13.61 12.74
CA GLU A 580 -11.67 -13.23 12.91
C GLU A 580 -12.63 -14.18 12.17
N ARG A 581 -12.27 -14.62 10.95
CA ARG A 581 -13.03 -15.64 10.21
C ARG A 581 -13.07 -16.99 10.93
N GLU A 582 -11.99 -17.38 11.62
CA GLU A 582 -11.98 -18.57 12.48
C GLU A 582 -12.85 -18.40 13.72
N ARG A 583 -12.72 -17.26 14.45
CA ARG A 583 -13.59 -16.98 15.61
C ARG A 583 -15.08 -16.97 15.25
N GLY A 584 -15.45 -16.33 14.14
CA GLY A 584 -16.82 -16.33 13.63
C GLY A 584 -17.33 -17.74 13.33
N ARG A 585 -16.51 -18.56 12.67
CA ARG A 585 -16.85 -19.95 12.34
C ARG A 585 -17.06 -20.82 13.58
N LEU A 586 -16.15 -20.74 14.56
CA LEU A 586 -16.25 -21.47 15.82
C LEU A 586 -17.43 -21.00 16.68
N LYS A 587 -17.67 -19.69 16.76
CA LYS A 587 -18.82 -19.10 17.47
C LYS A 587 -20.17 -19.58 16.90
N ASN A 588 -20.22 -19.83 15.59
CA ASN A 588 -21.38 -20.37 14.89
C ASN A 588 -21.46 -21.92 14.94
N GLY A 589 -20.63 -22.57 15.78
CA GLY A 589 -20.64 -24.02 15.99
C GLY A 589 -20.15 -24.85 14.79
N ARG A 590 -19.50 -24.22 13.80
CA ARG A 590 -18.94 -24.89 12.63
C ARG A 590 -17.51 -25.39 12.94
N THR A 591 -17.03 -26.38 12.19
CA THR A 591 -15.65 -26.91 12.30
C THR A 591 -14.60 -25.85 11.97
N SER A 592 -13.40 -25.96 12.56
CA SER A 592 -12.27 -25.05 12.33
C SER A 592 -11.87 -24.95 10.84
N ARG A 593 -11.39 -23.76 10.42
CA ARG A 593 -10.69 -23.52 9.15
C ARG A 593 -9.23 -23.97 9.18
N ILE A 594 -8.66 -24.25 10.35
CA ILE A 594 -7.23 -24.56 10.48
C ILE A 594 -7.00 -26.04 10.15
N GLU A 595 -6.26 -26.30 9.06
CA GLU A 595 -5.85 -27.64 8.63
C GLU A 595 -4.55 -28.10 9.32
N LYS A 596 -3.69 -27.13 9.64
CA LYS A 596 -2.41 -27.35 10.31
C LYS A 596 -2.09 -26.18 11.24
N GLY A 597 -1.58 -26.50 12.42
CA GLY A 597 -1.34 -25.55 13.51
C GLY A 597 -2.58 -25.35 14.37
N THR A 598 -2.57 -24.29 15.18
CA THR A 598 -3.65 -23.95 16.13
C THR A 598 -4.07 -22.48 16.02
N PHE A 599 -5.14 -22.10 16.73
CA PHE A 599 -5.51 -20.69 16.86
C PHE A 599 -4.43 -19.88 17.61
N GLU A 600 -3.75 -20.51 18.58
CA GLU A 600 -2.61 -19.94 19.30
C GLU A 600 -1.42 -19.69 18.36
N ASP A 601 -1.14 -20.60 17.42
CA ASP A 601 -0.11 -20.41 16.39
C ASP A 601 -0.46 -19.23 15.48
N LEU A 602 -1.72 -19.12 15.05
CA LEU A 602 -2.21 -18.00 14.24
C LEU A 602 -2.13 -16.67 15.01
N ALA A 603 -2.47 -16.66 16.30
CA ALA A 603 -2.34 -15.50 17.17
C ALA A 603 -0.86 -15.11 17.41
N ASN A 604 0.05 -16.08 17.47
CA ASN A 604 1.48 -15.84 17.54
C ASN A 604 2.02 -15.27 16.22
N LEU A 605 1.59 -15.81 15.07
CA LEU A 605 1.90 -15.28 13.74
C LEU A 605 1.41 -13.83 13.58
N ALA A 606 0.26 -13.46 14.15
CA ALA A 606 -0.23 -12.07 14.16
C ALA A 606 0.61 -11.13 15.06
N ARG A 607 1.30 -11.64 16.08
CA ARG A 607 2.28 -10.86 16.88
C ARG A 607 3.60 -10.70 16.12
N ILE A 608 4.02 -11.74 15.39
CA ILE A 608 5.24 -11.76 14.58
C ILE A 608 5.09 -10.88 13.33
N SER A 609 3.92 -10.88 12.67
CA SER A 609 3.66 -10.21 11.39
C SER A 609 3.95 -8.71 11.39
N ARG A 610 3.68 -8.02 12.49
CA ARG A 610 4.05 -6.62 12.76
C ARG A 610 5.53 -6.32 12.52
N TYR A 611 6.36 -7.31 12.81
CA TYR A 611 7.80 -7.20 12.94
C TYR A 611 8.57 -8.10 11.95
N ALA A 612 7.87 -8.91 11.16
CA ALA A 612 8.47 -9.77 10.16
C ALA A 612 8.71 -9.05 8.82
N ASP A 613 9.77 -9.44 8.12
CA ASP A 613 9.87 -9.27 6.68
C ASP A 613 9.10 -10.42 6.00
N PHE A 614 8.49 -10.15 4.85
CA PHE A 614 7.60 -11.12 4.19
C PHE A 614 8.15 -11.55 2.84
N LYS A 615 8.18 -12.86 2.63
CA LYS A 615 8.12 -13.43 1.29
C LYS A 615 6.66 -13.77 1.01
N LEU A 616 6.16 -13.33 -0.15
CA LEU A 616 4.78 -13.55 -0.55
C LEU A 616 4.74 -14.35 -1.84
N GLY A 617 3.69 -15.14 -2.02
CA GLY A 617 3.40 -15.83 -3.26
C GLY A 617 1.91 -15.94 -3.52
N VAL A 618 1.56 -16.02 -4.81
CA VAL A 618 0.21 -16.31 -5.29
C VAL A 618 0.32 -17.49 -6.23
N SER A 619 -0.53 -18.49 -6.04
CA SER A 619 -0.59 -19.70 -6.83
C SER A 619 -1.97 -19.87 -7.41
N ILE A 620 -2.08 -20.11 -8.72
CA ILE A 620 -3.30 -20.68 -9.30
C ILE A 620 -3.15 -22.20 -9.43
N VAL A 621 -4.17 -22.94 -9.03
CA VAL A 621 -4.23 -24.40 -9.06
C VAL A 621 -5.43 -24.81 -9.91
N GLN A 622 -5.16 -25.12 -11.18
CA GLN A 622 -6.20 -25.35 -12.19
C GLN A 622 -5.96 -26.66 -12.97
N PRO A 623 -6.43 -27.82 -12.44
CA PRO A 623 -6.33 -29.12 -13.10
C PRO A 623 -7.15 -29.27 -14.40
N ALA A 624 -7.98 -28.28 -14.77
CA ALA A 624 -8.65 -28.25 -16.06
C ALA A 624 -7.71 -27.92 -17.24
N ILE A 625 -6.57 -27.28 -16.97
CA ILE A 625 -5.55 -26.98 -17.99
C ILE A 625 -4.58 -28.17 -18.05
N SER A 626 -4.27 -28.66 -19.25
CA SER A 626 -3.24 -29.70 -19.46
C SER A 626 -1.98 -29.07 -20.03
N LYS A 627 -0.83 -29.30 -19.39
CA LYS A 627 0.48 -28.75 -19.81
C LYS A 627 0.86 -29.21 -21.22
N ALA A 628 0.52 -30.46 -21.58
CA ALA A 628 0.70 -31.00 -22.93
C ALA A 628 -0.18 -30.34 -24.02
N LYS A 629 -1.18 -29.52 -23.66
CA LYS A 629 -2.14 -28.91 -24.60
C LYS A 629 -2.29 -27.38 -24.46
N VAL A 630 -1.64 -26.75 -23.49
CA VAL A 630 -1.86 -25.35 -23.12
C VAL A 630 -1.77 -24.42 -24.34
N SER A 631 -2.78 -23.57 -24.54
CA SER A 631 -2.87 -22.71 -25.72
C SER A 631 -2.25 -21.34 -25.51
N ASP A 632 -1.91 -20.67 -26.61
CA ASP A 632 -1.39 -19.30 -26.59
C ASP A 632 -2.37 -18.31 -25.94
N ASP A 633 -3.68 -18.50 -26.12
CA ASP A 633 -4.72 -17.69 -25.47
C ASP A 633 -4.68 -17.83 -23.95
N GLN A 634 -4.55 -19.07 -23.45
CA GLN A 634 -4.41 -19.34 -22.02
C GLN A 634 -3.13 -18.72 -21.46
N LEU A 635 -1.99 -18.88 -22.15
CA LEU A 635 -0.72 -18.31 -21.73
C LEU A 635 -0.72 -16.78 -21.74
N THR A 636 -1.48 -16.16 -22.64
CA THR A 636 -1.63 -14.70 -22.73
C THR A 636 -2.44 -14.17 -21.54
N VAL A 637 -3.58 -14.79 -21.22
CA VAL A 637 -4.40 -14.38 -20.06
C VAL A 637 -3.66 -14.64 -18.73
N ILE A 638 -3.00 -15.80 -18.58
CA ILE A 638 -2.21 -16.11 -17.39
C ILE A 638 -1.03 -15.13 -17.23
N GLY A 639 -0.34 -14.80 -18.33
CA GLY A 639 0.80 -13.90 -18.27
C GLY A 639 0.40 -12.44 -18.05
N ALA A 640 -0.75 -12.01 -18.58
CA ALA A 640 -1.35 -10.71 -18.31
C ALA A 640 -1.58 -10.50 -16.81
N THR A 641 -2.27 -11.43 -16.14
CA THR A 641 -2.43 -11.39 -14.68
C THR A 641 -1.09 -11.56 -13.95
N ALA A 642 -0.19 -12.44 -14.41
CA ALA A 642 1.14 -12.58 -13.78
C ALA A 642 1.95 -11.28 -13.79
N ALA A 643 1.89 -10.53 -14.89
CA ALA A 643 2.51 -9.22 -15.02
C ALA A 643 1.82 -8.18 -14.12
N TYR A 644 0.48 -8.13 -14.10
CA TYR A 644 -0.26 -7.27 -13.17
C TYR A 644 0.19 -7.48 -11.72
N ILE A 645 0.18 -8.74 -11.25
CA ILE A 645 0.55 -9.11 -9.87
C ILE A 645 1.98 -8.66 -9.56
N ASP A 646 2.93 -8.91 -10.48
CA ASP A 646 4.33 -8.51 -10.33
C ASP A 646 4.51 -6.99 -10.31
N GLU A 647 3.84 -6.26 -11.20
CA GLU A 647 3.91 -4.81 -11.28
C GLU A 647 3.39 -4.13 -10.01
N ILE A 648 2.26 -4.58 -9.46
CA ILE A 648 1.64 -3.91 -8.31
C ILE A 648 2.14 -4.39 -6.94
N SER A 649 2.77 -5.57 -6.87
CA SER A 649 3.19 -6.15 -5.58
C SER A 649 4.59 -6.78 -5.53
N GLY A 650 5.27 -6.91 -6.67
CA GLY A 650 6.59 -7.58 -6.77
C GLY A 650 6.53 -9.09 -6.53
N VAL A 651 5.32 -9.68 -6.52
CA VAL A 651 5.09 -11.12 -6.32
C VAL A 651 5.03 -11.82 -7.68
N LYS A 652 5.67 -12.99 -7.79
CA LYS A 652 5.55 -13.83 -8.99
C LYS A 652 4.38 -14.79 -8.85
N LEU A 653 3.56 -14.87 -9.89
CA LEU A 653 2.49 -15.86 -10.00
C LEU A 653 3.07 -17.26 -10.26
N ARG A 654 2.73 -18.22 -9.40
CA ARG A 654 2.97 -19.66 -9.59
C ARG A 654 1.76 -20.28 -10.29
N VAL A 655 2.00 -21.12 -11.28
CA VAL A 655 0.94 -21.74 -12.10
C VAL A 655 1.05 -23.25 -11.97
N ILE A 656 0.03 -23.87 -11.38
CA ILE A 656 -0.04 -25.31 -11.11
C ILE A 656 -1.21 -25.90 -11.89
N ILE A 657 -0.93 -26.84 -12.80
CA ILE A 657 -1.94 -27.41 -13.71
C ILE A 657 -1.84 -28.94 -13.81
N ASN A 658 -2.60 -29.54 -14.73
CA ASN A 658 -2.49 -30.96 -15.07
C ASN A 658 -1.31 -31.23 -16.01
N LYS A 659 -0.87 -32.48 -16.05
CA LYS A 659 0.20 -32.94 -16.95
C LYS A 659 -0.19 -32.85 -18.44
#